data_AF-A0A9E6EMU7-F1
#
_entry.id   AF-A0A9E6EMU7-F1
#
_cell.length_a   1.000
_cell.length_b   1.000
_cell.length_c   1.000
_cell.angle_alpha   90.00
_cell.angle_beta   90.00
_cell.angle_gamma   90.00
#
_symmetry.space_group_name_H-M   'P 1'
#
loop_
_entity.id
_entity.type
_entity.pdbx_description
1 polymer ?
#
loop_
_entity_poly.entity_id
_entity_poly.type
_entity_poly.pdbx_seq_one_letter_code
_entity_poly.pdbx_strand_id
1 'polypeptide(L)'
;RGLNYELAIALAPRCTQLLLLSGSVANPQEVVKWLRRLGRQAVLVRHEIRPVPLEEIQANSLNYHLPSEIRGYWPRLVATAHNIGVMERLRDLPALRRLLEEARSFNGWLDLRTYVGIVGDYAPAFSEEQKALALDFFRELLSHPDDDIRYQAACRMADLLALGEVEWRKDLPVGAALEDRPWVMPHVIAVLDLLDLAPKEAAEDMSPEEQILYGVPIFLRRFFSRANAKLAAEALPQVVERLLGRAADRRPLSALYTCESFELLAREMDAAGRLRLPKLIRTWGFHEVANVRLMAWRVLHALADFGQQEPALLEEVGHCVDALGAFAKPTATVAELFLLERCAALSGRAVLADRCREMRARGRSPIREVMLRNLKGQTGWVEKKVACDFLVSLVSGPDFDSRLVGEVGFHLANLLKVSRVEGTRFHAGRCLVGLIPLLTDTQRNDLAIELLRSLQLDGEGVTRYLPRFLGPLLASLPAQELDELLDDMALDARRGAESLQQLLVQASTWLILALPPEAMGRILRLAGLLLGALADSRVSVAHEGYAHVALLLDWLREAPDPRLAPILSHITKKVLTLVKHLPGERARFFLAAEALSSLDKSLAACPVAFPRAPRVGFLPGTFDPFTSAHGEMVHKALAHCEEVFVQVDDFSWRKHAQPRYVRDELAWMALSTIPGAYIFPFDPPVNIANTESLLDLQAKLGRRPLHLIVGTDVLEFETTFPDATVVVLETETREARIVEL
;
A
#
# COMPACT_ATOMS: atom_id res chain seq x y z
N ARG A 1 -30.49 -30.62 3.99
CA ARG A 1 -29.20 -29.96 4.32
C ARG A 1 -28.19 -30.98 4.89
N GLY A 2 -28.14 -32.20 4.35
CA GLY A 2 -27.20 -33.25 4.79
C GLY A 2 -27.51 -33.88 6.16
N LEU A 3 -26.90 -35.03 6.41
CA LEU A 3 -27.09 -35.87 7.60
C LEU A 3 -26.72 -35.15 8.91
N ASN A 4 -25.73 -34.27 8.88
CA ASN A 4 -25.24 -33.56 10.06
C ASN A 4 -26.29 -32.62 10.67
N TYR A 5 -27.10 -31.97 9.82
CA TYR A 5 -28.17 -31.07 10.26
C TYR A 5 -29.31 -31.86 10.93
N GLU A 6 -29.60 -33.04 10.40
CA GLU A 6 -30.61 -33.95 10.94
C GLU A 6 -30.15 -34.54 12.27
N LEU A 7 -28.89 -34.95 12.39
CA LEU A 7 -28.30 -35.42 13.64
C LEU A 7 -28.30 -34.35 14.74
N ALA A 8 -27.92 -33.10 14.43
CA ALA A 8 -27.92 -32.01 15.41
C ALA A 8 -29.33 -31.73 15.96
N ILE A 9 -30.35 -31.75 15.09
CA ILE A 9 -31.75 -31.57 15.48
C ILE A 9 -32.27 -32.78 16.28
N ALA A 10 -31.84 -33.99 15.92
CA ALA A 10 -32.24 -35.20 16.63
C ALA A 10 -31.62 -35.30 18.03
N LEU A 11 -30.35 -34.89 18.19
CA LEU A 11 -29.59 -34.96 19.43
C LEU A 11 -29.87 -33.81 20.41
N ALA A 12 -30.51 -32.72 19.96
CA ALA A 12 -30.84 -31.61 20.85
C ALA A 12 -31.71 -32.09 22.05
N PRO A 13 -31.49 -31.61 23.28
CA PRO A 13 -32.34 -31.95 24.41
C PRO A 13 -33.83 -31.69 24.16
N ARG A 14 -34.72 -32.44 24.84
CA ARG A 14 -36.18 -32.29 24.68
C ARG A 14 -36.70 -30.92 25.11
N CYS A 15 -36.03 -30.26 26.05
CA CYS A 15 -36.36 -28.91 26.49
C CYS A 15 -35.94 -27.81 25.49
N THR A 16 -35.16 -28.14 24.47
CA THR A 16 -34.72 -27.18 23.46
C THR A 16 -35.87 -26.85 22.51
N GLN A 17 -36.33 -25.59 22.55
CA GLN A 17 -37.21 -25.04 21.52
C GLN A 17 -36.40 -24.77 20.25
N LEU A 18 -36.90 -25.25 19.11
CA LEU A 18 -36.24 -25.13 17.82
C LEU A 18 -37.09 -24.27 16.90
N LEU A 19 -36.57 -23.10 16.51
CA LEU A 19 -37.16 -22.26 15.45
C LEU A 19 -36.40 -22.52 14.15
N LEU A 20 -37.03 -23.26 13.23
CA LEU A 20 -36.43 -23.62 11.95
C LEU A 20 -36.93 -22.67 10.86
N LEU A 21 -36.06 -21.74 10.45
CA LEU A 21 -36.32 -20.79 9.35
C LEU A 21 -35.67 -21.30 8.06
N SER A 22 -36.43 -21.34 6.97
CA SER A 22 -35.88 -21.67 5.65
C SER A 22 -36.67 -21.00 4.53
N GLY A 23 -35.94 -20.34 3.62
CA GLY A 23 -36.52 -19.54 2.55
C GLY A 23 -37.10 -20.32 1.37
N SER A 24 -36.90 -21.64 1.30
CA SER A 24 -37.52 -22.55 0.32
C SER A 24 -37.24 -24.00 0.72
N VAL A 25 -38.25 -24.74 1.19
CA VAL A 25 -38.15 -26.18 1.50
C VAL A 25 -39.30 -26.88 0.79
N ALA A 26 -38.98 -27.87 -0.04
CA ALA A 26 -39.98 -28.60 -0.83
C ALA A 26 -40.86 -29.54 0.02
N ASN A 27 -40.41 -29.91 1.22
CA ASN A 27 -41.06 -30.90 2.10
C ASN A 27 -41.19 -30.47 3.58
N PRO A 28 -41.69 -29.25 3.91
CA PRO A 28 -41.75 -28.77 5.31
C PRO A 28 -42.58 -29.69 6.22
N GLN A 29 -43.57 -30.34 5.63
CA GLN A 29 -44.56 -31.20 6.28
C GLN A 29 -43.91 -32.52 6.70
N GLU A 30 -42.97 -33.02 5.90
CA GLU A 30 -42.19 -34.22 6.25
C GLU A 30 -41.21 -33.94 7.39
N VAL A 31 -40.65 -32.72 7.44
CA VAL A 31 -39.80 -32.28 8.56
C VAL A 31 -40.62 -32.22 9.86
N VAL A 32 -41.83 -31.65 9.82
CA VAL A 32 -42.72 -31.63 11.00
C VAL A 32 -43.11 -33.05 11.44
N LYS A 33 -43.43 -33.95 10.49
CA LYS A 33 -43.71 -35.37 10.82
C LYS A 33 -42.50 -36.06 11.45
N TRP A 34 -41.30 -35.80 10.96
CA TRP A 34 -40.07 -36.36 11.50
C TRP A 34 -39.78 -35.84 12.92
N LEU A 35 -39.92 -34.53 13.17
CA LEU A 35 -39.79 -33.94 14.51
C LEU A 35 -40.82 -34.49 15.51
N ARG A 36 -42.06 -34.72 15.07
CA ARG A 36 -43.10 -35.36 15.90
C ARG A 36 -42.76 -36.81 16.22
N ARG A 37 -42.19 -37.57 15.27
CA ARG A 37 -41.69 -38.93 15.52
C ARG A 37 -40.57 -38.97 16.56
N LEU A 38 -39.78 -37.91 16.66
CA LEU A 38 -38.76 -37.73 17.70
C LEU A 38 -39.34 -37.27 19.06
N GLY A 39 -40.67 -37.17 19.18
CA GLY A 39 -41.37 -36.79 20.42
C GLY A 39 -41.43 -35.28 20.67
N ARG A 40 -41.21 -34.44 19.64
CA ARG A 40 -41.29 -32.98 19.76
C ARG A 40 -42.66 -32.44 19.32
N GLN A 41 -43.10 -31.37 19.97
CA GLN A 41 -44.24 -30.57 19.51
C GLN A 41 -43.77 -29.60 18.42
N ALA A 42 -44.08 -29.91 17.16
CA ALA A 42 -43.69 -29.11 15.99
C ALA A 42 -44.91 -28.50 15.28
N VAL A 43 -44.82 -27.20 14.99
CA VAL A 43 -45.81 -26.40 14.26
C VAL A 43 -45.16 -25.85 13.01
N LEU A 44 -45.83 -25.98 11.85
CA LEU A 44 -45.37 -25.38 10.60
C LEU A 44 -45.99 -23.99 10.45
N VAL A 45 -45.14 -22.99 10.23
CA VAL A 45 -45.55 -21.65 9.80
C VAL A 45 -45.08 -21.48 8.36
N ARG A 46 -46.01 -21.28 7.42
CA ARG A 46 -45.72 -21.11 5.99
C ARG A 46 -46.39 -19.85 5.48
N HIS A 47 -45.65 -19.09 4.67
CA HIS A 47 -46.18 -18.00 3.87
C HIS A 47 -45.75 -18.23 2.42
N GLU A 48 -46.72 -18.37 1.52
CA GLU A 48 -46.47 -18.75 0.10
C GLU A 48 -46.26 -17.54 -0.80
N ILE A 49 -46.69 -16.36 -0.33
CA ILE A 49 -46.50 -15.10 -1.02
C ILE A 49 -45.16 -14.54 -0.55
N ARG A 50 -44.18 -14.50 -1.45
CA ARG A 50 -42.94 -13.78 -1.18
C ARG A 50 -43.28 -12.29 -1.08
N PRO A 51 -42.82 -11.57 -0.05
CA PRO A 51 -43.06 -10.14 0.05
C PRO A 51 -42.39 -9.35 -1.09
N VAL A 52 -41.39 -9.94 -1.77
CA VAL A 52 -40.71 -9.35 -2.93
C VAL A 52 -40.46 -10.44 -3.99
N PRO A 53 -40.92 -10.29 -5.25
CA PRO A 53 -40.60 -11.19 -6.36
C PRO A 53 -39.12 -11.03 -6.76
N LEU A 54 -38.29 -12.05 -6.57
CA LEU A 54 -36.85 -11.98 -6.93
C LEU A 54 -36.60 -12.15 -8.43
N GLU A 55 -37.55 -12.73 -9.17
CA GLU A 55 -37.40 -13.13 -10.58
C GLU A 55 -37.87 -12.04 -11.57
N GLU A 56 -38.62 -11.03 -11.09
CA GLU A 56 -39.20 -9.96 -11.91
C GLU A 56 -38.55 -8.59 -11.68
N ILE A 57 -37.57 -8.50 -10.79
CA ILE A 57 -36.86 -7.24 -10.52
C ILE A 57 -35.58 -7.24 -11.34
N GLN A 58 -35.55 -6.44 -12.41
CA GLN A 58 -34.29 -6.08 -13.04
C GLN A 58 -33.40 -5.44 -11.96
N ALA A 59 -32.14 -5.83 -11.86
CA ALA A 59 -31.21 -5.24 -10.89
C ALA A 59 -31.08 -3.71 -11.05
N ASN A 60 -31.39 -3.17 -12.24
CA ASN A 60 -31.46 -1.74 -12.52
C ASN A 60 -32.70 -1.05 -11.91
N SER A 61 -33.71 -1.81 -11.50
CA SER A 61 -34.97 -1.38 -10.86
C SER A 61 -34.93 -1.51 -9.34
N LEU A 62 -33.93 -2.19 -8.77
CA LEU A 62 -33.63 -2.07 -7.35
C LEU A 62 -33.16 -0.63 -7.10
N ASN A 63 -33.84 0.08 -6.20
CA ASN A 63 -33.48 1.45 -5.85
C ASN A 63 -32.02 1.49 -5.38
N TYR A 64 -31.13 1.96 -6.24
CA TYR A 64 -29.80 2.46 -5.86
C TYR A 64 -29.90 3.73 -5.00
N HIS A 65 -31.12 4.26 -4.86
CA HIS A 65 -31.46 5.23 -3.84
C HIS A 65 -31.54 4.53 -2.49
N LEU A 66 -30.61 4.93 -1.62
CA LEU A 66 -30.67 4.63 -0.20
C LEU A 66 -32.08 4.89 0.34
N PRO A 67 -32.63 4.02 1.20
CA PRO A 67 -33.94 4.19 1.80
C PRO A 67 -34.13 5.64 2.30
N SER A 68 -35.32 6.21 2.13
CA SER A 68 -35.60 7.60 2.56
C SER A 68 -35.43 7.82 4.07
N GLU A 69 -35.39 6.74 4.84
CA GLU A 69 -35.09 6.72 6.26
C GLU A 69 -33.59 6.90 6.55
N ILE A 70 -32.70 6.53 5.61
CA ILE A 70 -31.26 6.80 5.69
C ILE A 70 -31.02 8.28 5.33
N ARG A 71 -31.10 9.10 6.37
CA ARG A 71 -30.86 10.56 6.32
C ARG A 71 -29.43 10.90 6.75
N GLY A 72 -28.92 12.00 6.23
CA GLY A 72 -27.58 12.50 6.51
C GLY A 72 -26.54 12.01 5.52
N TYR A 73 -25.47 12.80 5.38
CA TYR A 73 -24.38 12.55 4.45
C TYR A 73 -23.62 11.25 4.77
N TRP A 74 -23.29 11.03 6.05
CA TRP A 74 -22.48 9.89 6.51
C TRP A 74 -23.08 8.50 6.21
N PRO A 75 -24.34 8.21 6.59
CA PRO A 75 -24.89 6.88 6.38
C PRO A 75 -25.09 6.57 4.88
N ARG A 76 -25.41 7.61 4.08
CA ARG A 76 -25.56 7.50 2.63
C ARG A 76 -24.22 7.22 1.95
N LEU A 77 -23.19 7.94 2.35
CA LEU A 77 -21.83 7.76 1.83
C LEU A 77 -21.29 6.38 2.17
N VAL A 78 -21.37 5.93 3.42
CA VAL A 78 -20.90 4.61 3.85
C VAL A 78 -21.62 3.48 3.10
N ALA A 79 -22.94 3.57 2.93
CA ALA A 79 -23.69 2.53 2.23
C ALA A 79 -23.51 2.56 0.69
N THR A 80 -23.24 3.72 0.10
CA THR A 80 -22.90 3.84 -1.34
C THR A 80 -21.47 3.37 -1.58
N ALA A 81 -20.49 3.94 -0.86
CA ALA A 81 -19.07 3.71 -1.04
C ALA A 81 -18.63 2.31 -0.60
N HIS A 82 -19.16 1.74 0.48
CA HIS A 82 -18.40 0.70 1.18
C HIS A 82 -18.77 -0.76 0.84
N ASN A 83 -19.98 -1.11 0.38
CA ASN A 83 -20.25 -2.51 0.04
C ASN A 83 -21.24 -2.75 -1.10
N ILE A 84 -22.34 -2.01 -1.22
CA ILE A 84 -23.38 -2.38 -2.20
C ILE A 84 -22.88 -2.23 -3.65
N GLY A 85 -22.22 -1.11 -3.98
CA GLY A 85 -21.75 -0.87 -5.35
C GLY A 85 -20.57 -1.73 -5.77
N VAL A 86 -19.64 -2.03 -4.85
CA VAL A 86 -18.49 -2.92 -5.10
C VAL A 86 -18.94 -4.37 -5.14
N MET A 87 -19.72 -4.82 -4.15
CA MET A 87 -20.23 -6.19 -4.11
C MET A 87 -21.15 -6.47 -5.29
N GLU A 88 -21.98 -5.54 -5.77
CA GLU A 88 -22.80 -5.75 -6.97
C GLU A 88 -21.94 -6.10 -8.20
N ARG A 89 -20.78 -5.43 -8.34
CA ARG A 89 -19.84 -5.63 -9.45
C ARG A 89 -18.95 -6.85 -9.29
N LEU A 90 -18.83 -7.37 -8.08
CA LEU A 90 -18.04 -8.54 -7.73
C LEU A 90 -18.88 -9.77 -7.34
N ARG A 91 -20.22 -9.66 -7.36
CA ARG A 91 -21.14 -10.65 -6.76
C ARG A 91 -21.09 -12.01 -7.44
N ASP A 92 -20.86 -12.01 -8.75
CA ASP A 92 -20.95 -13.18 -9.61
C ASP A 92 -19.96 -13.06 -10.76
N LEU A 93 -19.76 -14.18 -11.46
CA LEU A 93 -18.84 -14.27 -12.58
C LEU A 93 -19.19 -13.29 -13.73
N PRO A 94 -20.47 -13.13 -14.15
CA PRO A 94 -20.85 -12.10 -15.13
C PRO A 94 -20.52 -10.66 -14.72
N ALA A 95 -20.75 -10.30 -13.46
CA ALA A 95 -20.47 -8.96 -12.95
C ALA A 95 -18.97 -8.68 -12.93
N LEU A 96 -18.18 -9.63 -12.41
CA LEU A 96 -16.72 -9.52 -12.43
C LEU A 96 -16.20 -9.39 -13.86
N ARG A 97 -16.72 -10.20 -14.81
CA ARG A 97 -16.33 -10.09 -16.21
C ARG A 97 -16.58 -8.69 -16.77
N ARG A 98 -17.75 -8.09 -16.52
CA ARG A 98 -18.04 -6.71 -16.96
C ARG A 98 -17.06 -5.71 -16.35
N LEU A 99 -16.72 -5.87 -15.07
CA LEU A 99 -15.75 -5.01 -14.39
C LEU A 99 -14.36 -5.12 -15.03
N LEU A 100 -13.92 -6.33 -15.36
CA LEU A 100 -12.61 -6.56 -16.00
C LEU A 100 -12.58 -6.05 -17.45
N GLU A 101 -13.67 -6.19 -18.22
CA GLU A 101 -13.77 -5.57 -19.55
C GLU A 101 -13.74 -4.04 -19.47
N GLU A 102 -14.39 -3.46 -18.45
CA GLU A 102 -14.30 -2.03 -18.18
C GLU A 102 -12.85 -1.64 -17.84
N ALA A 103 -12.18 -2.39 -16.97
CA ALA A 103 -10.78 -2.16 -16.61
C ALA A 103 -9.87 -2.14 -17.85
N ARG A 104 -10.07 -3.07 -18.80
CA ARG A 104 -9.32 -3.12 -20.08
C ARG A 104 -9.52 -1.90 -20.98
N SER A 105 -10.60 -1.15 -20.80
CA SER A 105 -10.91 0.01 -21.65
C SER A 105 -10.23 1.31 -21.22
N PHE A 106 -9.61 1.34 -20.02
CA PHE A 106 -8.92 2.54 -19.55
C PHE A 106 -7.57 2.73 -20.23
N ASN A 107 -7.33 3.95 -20.71
CA ASN A 107 -6.04 4.36 -21.27
C ASN A 107 -5.07 4.88 -20.20
N GLY A 108 -5.57 5.24 -19.01
CA GLY A 108 -4.77 5.77 -17.90
C GLY A 108 -4.34 4.66 -16.94
N TRP A 109 -3.03 4.57 -16.66
CA TRP A 109 -2.48 3.57 -15.75
C TRP A 109 -3.03 3.70 -14.32
N LEU A 110 -3.30 4.91 -13.84
CA LEU A 110 -3.78 5.16 -12.46
C LEU A 110 -5.19 4.56 -12.23
N ASP A 111 -6.07 4.71 -13.22
CA ASP A 111 -7.40 4.11 -13.19
C ASP A 111 -7.28 2.58 -13.24
N LEU A 112 -6.51 2.04 -14.20
CA LEU A 112 -6.29 0.60 -14.28
C LEU A 112 -5.71 0.02 -12.96
N ARG A 113 -4.73 0.70 -12.36
CA ARG A 113 -4.13 0.33 -11.07
C ARG A 113 -5.20 0.24 -9.96
N THR A 114 -6.14 1.19 -9.93
CA THR A 114 -7.26 1.17 -8.99
C THR A 114 -8.08 -0.11 -9.14
N TYR A 115 -8.42 -0.49 -10.38
CA TYR A 115 -9.18 -1.71 -10.64
C TYR A 115 -8.41 -2.98 -10.26
N VAL A 116 -7.11 -3.03 -10.57
CA VAL A 116 -6.22 -4.11 -10.13
C VAL A 116 -6.20 -4.22 -8.61
N GLY A 117 -6.15 -3.08 -7.90
CA GLY A 117 -6.21 -3.02 -6.43
C GLY A 117 -7.45 -3.68 -5.86
N ILE A 118 -8.64 -3.23 -6.27
CA ILE A 118 -9.92 -3.78 -5.79
C ILE A 118 -10.02 -5.29 -6.03
N VAL A 119 -9.72 -5.74 -7.25
CA VAL A 119 -9.80 -7.16 -7.61
C VAL A 119 -8.86 -7.99 -6.71
N GLY A 120 -7.68 -7.43 -6.39
CA GLY A 120 -6.73 -8.02 -5.46
C GLY A 120 -7.20 -8.02 -3.99
N ASP A 121 -7.85 -6.97 -3.51
CA ASP A 121 -8.23 -6.84 -2.10
C ASP A 121 -9.49 -7.64 -1.75
N TYR A 122 -10.39 -7.83 -2.72
CA TYR A 122 -11.56 -8.69 -2.61
C TYR A 122 -11.29 -10.13 -3.04
N ALA A 123 -10.04 -10.46 -3.42
CA ALA A 123 -9.60 -11.81 -3.74
C ALA A 123 -10.05 -12.87 -2.72
N PRO A 124 -10.01 -12.64 -1.38
CA PRO A 124 -10.44 -13.65 -0.43
C PRO A 124 -11.93 -13.98 -0.48
N ALA A 125 -12.75 -13.10 -1.05
CA ALA A 125 -14.21 -13.28 -1.17
C ALA A 125 -14.64 -13.94 -2.50
N PHE A 126 -13.72 -14.15 -3.44
CA PHE A 126 -14.02 -14.74 -4.74
C PHE A 126 -14.14 -16.25 -4.68
N SER A 127 -15.09 -16.79 -5.46
CA SER A 127 -15.15 -18.21 -5.82
C SER A 127 -13.95 -18.65 -6.68
N GLU A 128 -13.66 -19.95 -6.72
CA GLU A 128 -12.65 -20.54 -7.61
C GLU A 128 -12.78 -20.04 -9.07
N GLU A 129 -13.99 -19.99 -9.64
CA GLU A 129 -14.19 -19.51 -11.02
C GLU A 129 -13.90 -18.01 -11.19
N GLN A 130 -14.24 -17.19 -10.20
CA GLN A 130 -13.92 -15.76 -10.21
C GLN A 130 -12.42 -15.52 -10.05
N LYS A 131 -11.74 -16.30 -9.20
CA LYS A 131 -10.28 -16.26 -9.06
C LYS A 131 -9.59 -16.66 -10.34
N ALA A 132 -10.05 -17.71 -11.02
CA ALA A 132 -9.52 -18.10 -12.32
C ALA A 132 -9.66 -16.99 -13.38
N LEU A 133 -10.84 -16.34 -13.46
CA LEU A 133 -11.05 -15.21 -14.36
C LEU A 133 -10.13 -14.01 -14.05
N ALA A 134 -9.95 -13.69 -12.76
CA ALA A 134 -9.05 -12.61 -12.33
C ALA A 134 -7.57 -12.94 -12.60
N LEU A 135 -7.17 -14.21 -12.44
CA LEU A 135 -5.82 -14.69 -12.79
C LEU A 135 -5.52 -14.49 -14.27
N ASP A 136 -6.46 -14.83 -15.16
CA ASP A 136 -6.28 -14.63 -16.60
C ASP A 136 -6.10 -13.15 -16.94
N PHE A 137 -6.94 -12.28 -16.35
CA PHE A 137 -6.80 -10.82 -16.51
C PHE A 137 -5.43 -10.32 -16.03
N PHE A 138 -4.96 -10.73 -14.85
CA PHE A 138 -3.64 -10.30 -14.37
C PHE A 138 -2.48 -10.87 -15.20
N ARG A 139 -2.61 -12.08 -15.74
CA ARG A 139 -1.61 -12.65 -16.66
C ARG A 139 -1.49 -11.83 -17.94
N GLU A 140 -2.61 -11.34 -18.49
CA GLU A 140 -2.59 -10.41 -19.64
C GLU A 140 -1.80 -9.14 -19.30
N LEU A 141 -2.03 -8.58 -18.10
CA LEU A 141 -1.36 -7.36 -17.63
C LEU A 141 0.14 -7.50 -17.39
N LEU A 142 0.71 -8.71 -17.35
CA LEU A 142 2.17 -8.91 -17.32
C LEU A 142 2.87 -8.43 -18.60
N SER A 143 2.12 -8.15 -19.67
CA SER A 143 2.64 -7.59 -20.92
C SER A 143 2.36 -6.08 -21.08
N HIS A 144 1.81 -5.43 -20.06
CA HIS A 144 1.45 -4.01 -20.09
C HIS A 144 2.69 -3.12 -20.20
N PRO A 145 2.67 -1.99 -20.94
CA PRO A 145 3.83 -1.09 -21.09
C PRO A 145 4.31 -0.48 -19.77
N ASP A 146 3.39 -0.13 -18.87
CA ASP A 146 3.74 0.40 -17.54
C ASP A 146 4.28 -0.68 -16.58
N ASP A 147 5.52 -0.49 -16.12
CA ASP A 147 6.19 -1.34 -15.11
C ASP A 147 5.33 -1.59 -13.87
N ASP A 148 4.63 -0.56 -13.39
CA ASP A 148 3.79 -0.65 -12.20
C ASP A 148 2.67 -1.68 -12.32
N ILE A 149 1.98 -1.64 -13.46
CA ILE A 149 0.82 -2.47 -13.72
C ILE A 149 1.27 -3.92 -13.77
N ARG A 150 2.42 -4.19 -14.39
CA ARG A 150 3.04 -5.53 -14.39
C ARG A 150 3.40 -5.98 -12.97
N TYR A 151 4.02 -5.11 -12.18
CA TYR A 151 4.38 -5.41 -10.79
C TYR A 151 3.14 -5.72 -9.92
N GLN A 152 2.11 -4.88 -10.00
CA GLN A 152 0.86 -5.06 -9.26
C GLN A 152 0.14 -6.32 -9.73
N ALA A 153 0.07 -6.58 -11.03
CA ALA A 153 -0.53 -7.80 -11.56
C ALA A 153 0.15 -9.06 -11.02
N ALA A 154 1.49 -9.13 -11.04
CA ALA A 154 2.23 -10.25 -10.47
C ALA A 154 1.97 -10.42 -8.95
N CYS A 155 1.88 -9.31 -8.21
CA CYS A 155 1.53 -9.34 -6.79
C CYS A 155 0.09 -9.81 -6.54
N ARG A 156 -0.89 -9.35 -7.33
CA ARG A 156 -2.29 -9.71 -7.15
C ARG A 156 -2.61 -11.13 -7.62
N MET A 157 -1.88 -11.66 -8.61
CA MET A 157 -1.89 -13.09 -8.92
C MET A 157 -1.47 -13.93 -7.71
N ALA A 158 -0.41 -13.50 -7.01
CA ALA A 158 0.04 -14.17 -5.80
C ALA A 158 -0.99 -14.04 -4.67
N ASP A 159 -1.58 -12.86 -4.46
CA ASP A 159 -2.62 -12.64 -3.45
C ASP A 159 -3.85 -13.55 -3.69
N LEU A 160 -4.31 -13.72 -4.95
CA LEU A 160 -5.43 -14.61 -5.31
C LEU A 160 -5.20 -16.08 -4.91
N LEU A 161 -3.95 -16.54 -5.06
CA LEU A 161 -3.55 -17.93 -4.85
C LEU A 161 -3.10 -18.20 -3.41
N ALA A 162 -2.49 -17.22 -2.76
CA ALA A 162 -1.95 -17.35 -1.40
C ALA A 162 -3.02 -17.11 -0.32
N LEU A 163 -3.92 -16.16 -0.56
CA LEU A 163 -5.01 -15.87 0.38
C LEU A 163 -6.14 -16.88 0.15
N GLY A 164 -6.33 -17.74 1.15
CA GLY A 164 -7.44 -18.70 1.17
C GLY A 164 -8.78 -17.99 1.00
N GLU A 165 -9.79 -18.71 0.53
CA GLU A 165 -11.15 -18.19 0.54
C GLU A 165 -11.55 -17.91 1.99
N VAL A 166 -11.90 -16.66 2.29
CA VAL A 166 -12.62 -16.31 3.51
C VAL A 166 -14.05 -16.75 3.26
N GLU A 167 -14.26 -18.05 3.33
CA GLU A 167 -15.61 -18.54 3.31
C GLU A 167 -16.25 -18.14 4.64
N TRP A 168 -17.33 -17.37 4.57
CA TRP A 168 -18.26 -17.20 5.67
C TRP A 168 -18.94 -18.54 5.96
N ARG A 169 -18.16 -19.45 6.54
CA ARG A 169 -18.56 -20.79 6.93
C ARG A 169 -19.08 -20.76 8.35
N LYS A 170 -20.13 -21.53 8.60
CA LYS A 170 -20.51 -21.89 9.96
C LYS A 170 -19.45 -22.84 10.51
N ASP A 171 -19.23 -22.80 11.82
CA ASP A 171 -18.33 -23.73 12.50
C ASP A 171 -18.60 -25.18 12.06
N LEU A 172 -17.52 -25.90 11.73
CA LEU A 172 -17.60 -27.31 11.39
C LEU A 172 -17.90 -28.13 12.66
N PRO A 173 -18.72 -29.20 12.58
CA PRO A 173 -18.88 -30.14 13.69
C PRO A 173 -17.52 -30.72 14.12
N VAL A 174 -17.38 -31.02 15.42
CA VAL A 174 -16.17 -31.66 15.98
C VAL A 174 -15.87 -32.95 15.20
N GLY A 175 -14.69 -33.01 14.56
CA GLY A 175 -14.25 -34.16 13.77
C GLY A 175 -14.54 -34.10 12.26
N ALA A 176 -15.25 -33.07 11.77
CA ALA A 176 -15.42 -32.85 10.33
C ALA A 176 -14.23 -32.05 9.77
N ALA A 177 -13.44 -32.67 8.90
CA ALA A 177 -12.45 -31.99 8.07
C ALA A 177 -13.04 -31.75 6.68
N LEU A 178 -12.77 -30.57 6.12
CA LEU A 178 -13.03 -30.32 4.71
C LEU A 178 -11.87 -30.90 3.90
N GLU A 179 -12.17 -31.50 2.75
CA GLU A 179 -11.14 -31.90 1.79
C GLU A 179 -10.42 -30.64 1.27
N ASP A 180 -9.09 -30.61 1.40
CA ASP A 180 -8.30 -29.61 0.69
C ASP A 180 -8.50 -29.83 -0.81
N ARG A 181 -8.95 -28.80 -1.51
CA ARG A 181 -9.01 -28.81 -2.96
C ARG A 181 -7.69 -28.28 -3.51
N PRO A 182 -6.92 -29.08 -4.27
CA PRO A 182 -5.64 -28.66 -4.82
C PRO A 182 -5.81 -27.79 -6.08
N TRP A 183 -6.61 -26.72 -6.01
CA TRP A 183 -6.83 -25.80 -7.14
C TRP A 183 -5.68 -24.80 -7.33
N VAL A 184 -4.99 -24.46 -6.23
CA VAL A 184 -3.91 -23.44 -6.20
C VAL A 184 -2.69 -23.89 -7.01
N MET A 185 -2.22 -25.12 -6.79
CA MET A 185 -0.94 -25.58 -7.33
C MET A 185 -0.88 -25.60 -8.87
N PRO A 186 -1.90 -26.07 -9.61
CA PRO A 186 -1.91 -25.95 -11.07
C PRO A 186 -1.66 -24.53 -11.58
N HIS A 187 -2.19 -23.51 -10.91
CA HIS A 187 -1.98 -22.12 -11.30
C HIS A 187 -0.60 -21.59 -10.90
N VAL A 188 -0.08 -21.97 -9.73
CA VAL A 188 1.32 -21.67 -9.36
C VAL A 188 2.28 -22.24 -10.41
N ILE A 189 2.07 -23.48 -10.84
CA ILE A 189 2.88 -24.10 -11.90
C ILE A 189 2.68 -23.36 -13.24
N ALA A 190 1.46 -22.97 -13.60
CA ALA A 190 1.21 -22.19 -14.81
C ALA A 190 1.96 -20.83 -14.83
N VAL A 191 2.19 -20.20 -13.66
CA VAL A 191 3.04 -19.00 -13.56
C VAL A 191 4.51 -19.35 -13.81
N LEU A 192 5.01 -20.45 -13.25
CA LEU A 192 6.38 -20.94 -13.52
C LEU A 192 6.59 -21.32 -14.99
N ASP A 193 5.51 -21.70 -15.68
CA ASP A 193 5.53 -22.06 -17.09
C ASP A 193 5.61 -20.85 -18.02
N LEU A 194 5.41 -19.63 -17.52
CA LEU A 194 5.72 -18.41 -18.27
C LEU A 194 7.20 -18.35 -18.67
N LEU A 195 8.09 -18.99 -17.92
CA LEU A 195 9.52 -19.10 -18.28
C LEU A 195 9.73 -19.84 -19.62
N ASP A 196 8.74 -20.59 -20.11
CA ASP A 196 8.81 -21.22 -21.43
C ASP A 196 8.66 -20.25 -22.60
N LEU A 197 8.21 -19.02 -22.35
CA LEU A 197 8.19 -17.94 -23.33
C LEU A 197 9.60 -17.36 -23.59
N ALA A 198 10.62 -17.78 -22.82
CA ALA A 198 11.98 -17.30 -23.02
C ALA A 198 12.46 -17.56 -24.47
N PRO A 199 13.03 -16.55 -25.15
CA PRO A 199 13.62 -16.71 -26.48
C PRO A 199 14.88 -17.57 -26.41
N LYS A 200 15.30 -18.09 -27.57
CA LYS A 200 16.53 -18.89 -27.69
C LYS A 200 17.79 -18.04 -27.54
N GLU A 201 17.73 -16.80 -28.01
CA GLU A 201 18.86 -15.87 -28.03
C GLU A 201 18.74 -14.84 -26.91
N ALA A 202 19.85 -14.15 -26.63
CA ALA A 202 19.85 -13.05 -25.67
C ALA A 202 19.04 -11.87 -26.25
N ALA A 203 18.11 -11.34 -25.46
CA ALA A 203 17.38 -10.13 -25.79
C ALA A 203 18.00 -8.91 -25.09
N GLU A 204 17.63 -7.71 -25.54
CA GLU A 204 17.91 -6.50 -24.79
C GLU A 204 17.17 -6.50 -23.44
N ASP A 205 17.76 -5.86 -22.43
CA ASP A 205 17.16 -5.73 -21.11
C ASP A 205 15.72 -5.16 -21.23
N MET A 206 14.77 -5.87 -20.64
CA MET A 206 13.33 -5.57 -20.65
C MET A 206 12.66 -5.69 -22.03
N SER A 207 13.08 -6.66 -22.85
CA SER A 207 12.31 -7.10 -24.03
C SER A 207 10.86 -7.47 -23.65
N PRO A 208 9.91 -7.53 -24.61
CA PRO A 208 8.52 -7.92 -24.32
C PRO A 208 8.40 -9.26 -23.59
N GLU A 209 9.24 -10.24 -23.91
CA GLU A 209 9.30 -11.51 -23.19
C GLU A 209 9.88 -11.32 -21.78
N GLU A 210 11.00 -10.58 -21.64
CA GLU A 210 11.60 -10.31 -20.33
C GLU A 210 10.62 -9.61 -19.38
N GLN A 211 9.80 -8.68 -19.88
CA GLN A 211 8.77 -7.98 -19.11
C GLN A 211 7.76 -8.93 -18.44
N ILE A 212 7.36 -9.99 -19.13
CA ILE A 212 6.46 -11.03 -18.58
C ILE A 212 7.21 -11.90 -17.58
N LEU A 213 8.40 -12.37 -17.96
CA LEU A 213 9.21 -13.30 -17.15
C LEU A 213 9.67 -12.66 -15.83
N TYR A 214 9.91 -11.35 -15.83
CA TYR A 214 10.20 -10.55 -14.64
C TYR A 214 9.12 -10.67 -13.55
N GLY A 215 7.87 -10.94 -13.94
CA GLY A 215 6.76 -11.16 -13.01
C GLY A 215 6.88 -12.43 -12.16
N VAL A 216 7.62 -13.46 -12.62
CA VAL A 216 7.75 -14.75 -11.92
C VAL A 216 8.40 -14.62 -10.54
N PRO A 217 9.60 -14.03 -10.38
CA PRO A 217 10.19 -13.84 -9.06
C PRO A 217 9.38 -12.89 -8.16
N ILE A 218 8.68 -11.89 -8.74
CA ILE A 218 7.78 -11.00 -7.99
C ILE A 218 6.61 -11.80 -7.41
N PHE A 219 5.96 -12.61 -8.25
CA PHE A 219 4.89 -13.51 -7.84
C PHE A 219 5.35 -14.45 -6.73
N LEU A 220 6.47 -15.14 -6.90
CA LEU A 220 6.97 -16.10 -5.89
C LEU A 220 7.25 -15.44 -4.55
N ARG A 221 7.93 -14.29 -4.57
CA ARG A 221 8.19 -13.51 -3.35
C ARG A 221 6.89 -13.16 -2.64
N ARG A 222 5.90 -12.63 -3.37
CA ARG A 222 4.61 -12.24 -2.79
C ARG A 222 3.82 -13.44 -2.30
N PHE A 223 3.79 -14.53 -3.06
CA PHE A 223 3.05 -15.75 -2.75
C PHE A 223 3.54 -16.35 -1.43
N PHE A 224 4.85 -16.59 -1.28
CA PHE A 224 5.40 -17.14 -0.04
C PHE A 224 5.35 -16.16 1.15
N SER A 225 5.29 -14.85 0.90
CA SER A 225 5.08 -13.87 1.98
C SER A 225 3.65 -13.80 2.51
N ARG A 226 2.66 -14.25 1.73
CA ARG A 226 1.23 -14.19 2.07
C ARG A 226 0.62 -15.56 2.37
N ALA A 227 1.20 -16.63 1.84
CA ALA A 227 0.72 -17.98 2.05
C ALA A 227 0.83 -18.35 3.54
N ASN A 228 -0.20 -19.03 4.06
CA ASN A 228 -0.11 -19.60 5.38
C ASN A 228 0.94 -20.73 5.43
N ALA A 229 1.38 -21.10 6.63
CA ALA A 229 2.46 -22.07 6.82
C ALA A 229 2.19 -23.44 6.15
N LYS A 230 0.93 -23.89 6.12
CA LYS A 230 0.54 -25.15 5.48
C LYS A 230 0.69 -25.09 3.97
N LEU A 231 0.10 -24.07 3.34
CA LEU A 231 0.18 -23.86 1.89
C LEU A 231 1.64 -23.64 1.45
N ALA A 232 2.41 -22.88 2.21
CA ALA A 232 3.83 -22.66 1.94
C ALA A 232 4.62 -23.98 1.98
N ALA A 233 4.40 -24.82 3.00
CA ALA A 233 5.07 -26.11 3.13
C ALA A 233 4.69 -27.11 2.02
N GLU A 234 3.45 -27.07 1.53
CA GLU A 234 2.99 -27.92 0.41
C GLU A 234 3.49 -27.42 -0.95
N ALA A 235 3.53 -26.10 -1.15
CA ALA A 235 3.88 -25.48 -2.42
C ALA A 235 5.38 -25.47 -2.68
N LEU A 236 6.20 -25.21 -1.65
CA LEU A 236 7.65 -25.00 -1.80
C LEU A 236 8.35 -26.18 -2.48
N PRO A 237 8.14 -27.47 -2.07
CA PRO A 237 8.79 -28.60 -2.73
C PRO A 237 8.41 -28.71 -4.21
N GLN A 238 7.16 -28.46 -4.57
CA GLN A 238 6.67 -28.55 -5.95
C GLN A 238 7.23 -27.43 -6.83
N VAL A 239 7.29 -26.20 -6.30
CA VAL A 239 7.93 -25.05 -6.96
C VAL A 239 9.41 -25.33 -7.21
N VAL A 240 10.10 -25.81 -6.18
CA VAL A 240 11.53 -26.18 -6.27
C VAL A 240 11.73 -27.27 -7.33
N GLU A 241 10.98 -28.37 -7.31
CA GLU A 241 11.12 -29.42 -8.33
C GLU A 241 10.83 -28.90 -9.75
N ARG A 242 9.82 -28.03 -9.93
CA ARG A 242 9.51 -27.45 -11.24
C ARG A 242 10.68 -26.59 -11.76
N LEU A 243 11.29 -25.79 -10.90
CA LEU A 243 12.46 -24.97 -11.25
C LEU A 243 13.71 -25.84 -11.48
N LEU A 244 13.93 -26.87 -10.66
CA LEU A 244 15.02 -27.83 -10.86
C LEU A 244 14.88 -28.60 -12.18
N GLY A 245 13.66 -28.87 -12.62
CA GLY A 245 13.37 -29.48 -13.93
C GLY A 245 13.88 -28.65 -15.12
N ARG A 246 14.12 -27.35 -14.93
CA ARG A 246 14.69 -26.45 -15.96
C ARG A 246 16.21 -26.50 -16.05
N ALA A 247 16.88 -27.42 -15.35
CA ALA A 247 18.33 -27.51 -15.30
C ALA A 247 19.06 -27.61 -16.65
N ALA A 248 18.42 -28.24 -17.63
CA ALA A 248 18.97 -28.39 -18.97
C ALA A 248 18.65 -27.20 -19.89
N ASP A 249 17.80 -26.28 -19.45
CA ASP A 249 17.41 -25.10 -20.23
C ASP A 249 18.56 -24.09 -20.28
N ARG A 250 19.00 -23.80 -21.50
CA ARG A 250 20.09 -22.87 -21.80
C ARG A 250 19.61 -21.56 -22.39
N ARG A 251 18.29 -21.32 -22.43
CA ARG A 251 17.75 -20.03 -22.86
C ARG A 251 18.12 -18.96 -21.82
N PRO A 252 18.68 -17.80 -22.23
CA PRO A 252 19.22 -16.84 -21.28
C PRO A 252 18.20 -16.36 -20.23
N LEU A 253 17.01 -15.93 -20.66
CA LEU A 253 15.99 -15.40 -19.75
C LEU A 253 15.37 -16.46 -18.83
N SER A 254 15.17 -17.68 -19.33
CA SER A 254 14.71 -18.81 -18.50
C SER A 254 15.70 -19.11 -17.38
N ALA A 255 16.99 -19.20 -17.72
CA ALA A 255 18.06 -19.41 -16.74
C ALA A 255 18.17 -18.24 -15.74
N LEU A 256 18.11 -16.99 -16.22
CA LEU A 256 18.18 -15.78 -15.40
C LEU A 256 17.09 -15.77 -14.31
N TYR A 257 15.82 -15.90 -14.69
CA TYR A 257 14.72 -15.81 -13.73
C TYR A 257 14.51 -17.09 -12.91
N THR A 258 15.00 -18.24 -13.40
CA THR A 258 15.13 -19.43 -12.55
C THR A 258 16.16 -19.18 -11.45
N CYS A 259 17.32 -18.58 -11.77
CA CYS A 259 18.33 -18.22 -10.77
C CYS A 259 17.81 -17.14 -9.80
N GLU A 260 17.16 -16.08 -10.29
CA GLU A 260 16.58 -15.06 -9.39
C GLU A 260 15.50 -15.67 -8.48
N SER A 261 14.70 -16.62 -8.98
CA SER A 261 13.74 -17.37 -8.16
C SER A 261 14.44 -18.19 -7.07
N PHE A 262 15.55 -18.85 -7.37
CA PHE A 262 16.34 -19.55 -6.35
C PHE A 262 17.02 -18.60 -5.35
N GLU A 263 17.49 -17.42 -5.77
CA GLU A 263 18.03 -16.39 -4.85
C GLU A 263 16.99 -16.03 -3.76
N LEU A 264 15.70 -16.02 -4.12
CA LEU A 264 14.60 -15.75 -3.21
C LEU A 264 14.26 -16.95 -2.31
N LEU A 265 14.15 -18.15 -2.90
CA LEU A 265 13.61 -19.33 -2.22
C LEU A 265 14.63 -20.11 -1.40
N ALA A 266 15.93 -19.95 -1.65
CA ALA A 266 16.96 -20.82 -1.06
C ALA A 266 16.98 -20.81 0.48
N ARG A 267 16.55 -19.71 1.11
CA ARG A 267 16.43 -19.59 2.57
C ARG A 267 15.26 -20.41 3.14
N GLU A 268 14.19 -20.56 2.37
CA GLU A 268 12.98 -21.29 2.79
C GLU A 268 13.09 -22.80 2.57
N MET A 269 14.01 -23.24 1.70
CA MET A 269 14.25 -24.65 1.39
C MET A 269 14.75 -25.42 2.62
N ASP A 270 14.74 -26.75 2.56
CA ASP A 270 15.44 -27.58 3.55
C ASP A 270 16.92 -27.77 3.13
N ALA A 271 17.74 -28.31 4.03
CA ALA A 271 19.17 -28.52 3.78
C ALA A 271 19.41 -29.47 2.59
N ALA A 272 18.56 -30.48 2.41
CA ALA A 272 18.66 -31.44 1.31
C ALA A 272 18.37 -30.79 -0.05
N GLY A 273 17.33 -29.95 -0.13
CA GLY A 273 17.02 -29.15 -1.32
C GLY A 273 18.15 -28.18 -1.64
N ARG A 274 18.70 -27.48 -0.65
CA ARG A 274 19.82 -26.55 -0.85
C ARG A 274 21.06 -27.23 -1.41
N LEU A 275 21.39 -28.43 -0.95
CA LEU A 275 22.56 -29.18 -1.41
C LEU A 275 22.50 -29.55 -2.90
N ARG A 276 21.31 -29.57 -3.51
CA ARG A 276 21.14 -29.83 -4.96
C ARG A 276 21.46 -28.62 -5.83
N LEU A 277 21.41 -27.41 -5.27
CA LEU A 277 21.53 -26.16 -6.03
C LEU A 277 22.93 -25.87 -6.57
N PRO A 278 24.05 -26.03 -5.82
CA PRO A 278 25.37 -25.65 -6.31
C PRO A 278 25.74 -26.27 -7.66
N LYS A 279 25.51 -27.58 -7.82
CA LYS A 279 25.81 -28.31 -9.07
C LYS A 279 25.00 -27.80 -10.26
N LEU A 280 23.73 -27.46 -10.02
CA LEU A 280 22.83 -26.90 -11.02
C LEU A 280 23.32 -25.50 -11.45
N ILE A 281 23.47 -24.63 -10.47
CA ILE A 281 23.88 -23.23 -10.65
C ILE A 281 25.24 -23.15 -11.35
N ARG A 282 26.14 -24.10 -11.08
CA ARG A 282 27.43 -24.19 -11.78
C ARG A 282 27.26 -24.16 -13.29
N THR A 283 26.27 -24.86 -13.84
CA THR A 283 26.04 -24.90 -15.30
C THR A 283 25.73 -23.51 -15.85
N TRP A 284 24.85 -22.75 -15.20
CA TRP A 284 24.53 -21.38 -15.57
C TRP A 284 25.63 -20.38 -15.19
N GLY A 285 26.47 -20.71 -14.22
CA GLY A 285 27.67 -19.94 -13.87
C GLY A 285 28.70 -19.83 -15.00
N PHE A 286 28.67 -20.73 -15.99
CA PHE A 286 29.51 -20.68 -17.20
C PHE A 286 28.75 -20.21 -18.45
N HIS A 287 27.53 -19.70 -18.31
CA HIS A 287 26.71 -19.26 -19.43
C HIS A 287 27.37 -18.12 -20.24
N GLU A 288 27.10 -18.00 -21.54
CA GLU A 288 27.75 -16.97 -22.39
C GLU A 288 27.26 -15.54 -22.08
N VAL A 289 25.99 -15.40 -21.70
CA VAL A 289 25.36 -14.14 -21.29
C VAL A 289 25.77 -13.77 -19.84
N ALA A 290 26.32 -12.57 -19.67
CA ALA A 290 26.86 -12.10 -18.39
C ALA A 290 25.81 -12.00 -17.27
N ASN A 291 24.60 -11.50 -17.55
CA ASN A 291 23.53 -11.39 -16.56
C ASN A 291 23.16 -12.75 -15.96
N VAL A 292 23.12 -13.81 -16.78
CA VAL A 292 22.84 -15.19 -16.32
C VAL A 292 23.96 -15.69 -15.41
N ARG A 293 25.23 -15.50 -15.81
CA ARG A 293 26.38 -15.89 -14.98
C ARG A 293 26.36 -15.17 -13.63
N LEU A 294 26.20 -13.85 -13.66
CA LEU A 294 26.20 -13.03 -12.45
C LEU A 294 25.05 -13.40 -11.54
N MET A 295 23.84 -13.64 -12.07
CA MET A 295 22.71 -14.08 -11.25
C MET A 295 22.96 -15.47 -10.65
N ALA A 296 23.50 -16.42 -11.41
CA ALA A 296 23.92 -17.71 -10.89
C ALA A 296 24.94 -17.56 -9.75
N TRP A 297 25.93 -16.67 -9.90
CA TRP A 297 26.92 -16.42 -8.85
C TRP A 297 26.33 -15.72 -7.63
N ARG A 298 25.29 -14.90 -7.79
CA ARG A 298 24.51 -14.35 -6.67
C ARG A 298 23.80 -15.45 -5.87
N VAL A 299 23.26 -16.48 -6.53
CA VAL A 299 22.68 -17.64 -5.81
C VAL A 299 23.77 -18.39 -5.04
N LEU A 300 24.96 -18.62 -5.63
CA LEU A 300 26.09 -19.20 -4.89
C LEU A 300 26.50 -18.35 -3.69
N HIS A 301 26.56 -17.02 -3.86
CA HIS A 301 26.84 -16.09 -2.77
C HIS A 301 25.81 -16.20 -1.67
N ALA A 302 24.51 -16.21 -2.00
CA ALA A 302 23.44 -16.36 -1.03
C ALA A 302 23.56 -17.69 -0.27
N LEU A 303 23.75 -18.81 -0.98
CA LEU A 303 23.97 -20.13 -0.37
C LEU A 303 25.18 -20.15 0.57
N ALA A 304 26.28 -19.49 0.20
CA ALA A 304 27.46 -19.38 1.05
C ALA A 304 27.19 -18.51 2.29
N ASP A 305 26.49 -17.38 2.13
CA ASP A 305 26.27 -16.37 3.17
C ASP A 305 25.40 -16.89 4.33
N PHE A 306 24.24 -17.48 4.03
CA PHE A 306 23.38 -18.04 5.08
C PHE A 306 23.73 -19.50 5.42
N GLY A 307 24.43 -20.22 4.53
CA GLY A 307 24.83 -21.61 4.71
C GLY A 307 26.08 -21.81 5.57
N GLN A 308 26.53 -20.79 6.31
CA GLN A 308 27.73 -20.86 7.16
C GLN A 308 27.69 -22.00 8.19
N GLN A 309 26.49 -22.45 8.58
CA GLN A 309 26.26 -23.56 9.51
C GLN A 309 26.07 -24.92 8.83
N GLU A 310 26.18 -25.00 7.50
CA GLU A 310 26.00 -26.21 6.68
C GLU A 310 27.31 -26.57 5.94
N PRO A 311 28.25 -27.29 6.58
CA PRO A 311 29.58 -27.55 6.01
C PRO A 311 29.53 -28.26 4.65
N ALA A 312 28.62 -29.22 4.47
CA ALA A 312 28.46 -29.93 3.20
C ALA A 312 28.00 -29.01 2.07
N LEU A 313 27.15 -28.03 2.37
CA LEU A 313 26.72 -27.03 1.39
C LEU A 313 27.89 -26.10 1.02
N LEU A 314 28.66 -25.64 2.01
CA LEU A 314 29.83 -24.80 1.77
C LEU A 314 30.91 -25.50 0.95
N GLU A 315 31.09 -26.81 1.16
CA GLU A 315 32.02 -27.63 0.38
C GLU A 315 31.58 -27.72 -1.09
N GLU A 316 30.29 -27.99 -1.35
CA GLU A 316 29.74 -28.01 -2.71
C GLU A 316 29.76 -26.64 -3.40
N VAL A 317 29.43 -25.56 -2.69
CA VAL A 317 29.60 -24.19 -3.19
C VAL A 317 31.07 -23.94 -3.50
N GLY A 318 31.96 -24.40 -2.62
CA GLY A 318 33.39 -24.33 -2.79
C GLY A 318 33.89 -25.01 -4.07
N HIS A 319 33.45 -26.23 -4.36
CA HIS A 319 33.76 -26.93 -5.61
C HIS A 319 33.31 -26.15 -6.85
N CYS A 320 32.15 -25.49 -6.79
CA CYS A 320 31.68 -24.62 -7.86
C CYS A 320 32.56 -23.38 -8.01
N VAL A 321 32.96 -22.76 -6.89
CA VAL A 321 33.84 -21.58 -6.86
C VAL A 321 35.23 -21.92 -7.42
N ASP A 322 35.80 -23.07 -7.07
CA ASP A 322 37.08 -23.55 -7.60
C ASP A 322 37.03 -23.67 -9.14
N ALA A 323 35.95 -24.23 -9.68
CA ALA A 323 35.75 -24.30 -11.12
C ALA A 323 35.60 -22.91 -11.77
N LEU A 324 34.82 -22.03 -11.15
CA LEU A 324 34.62 -20.65 -11.61
C LEU A 324 35.88 -19.78 -11.47
N GLY A 325 36.90 -20.23 -10.72
CA GLY A 325 38.21 -19.59 -10.61
C GLY A 325 38.90 -19.32 -11.96
N ALA A 326 38.53 -20.04 -13.03
CA ALA A 326 38.97 -19.77 -14.39
C ALA A 326 38.56 -18.37 -14.91
N PHE A 327 37.48 -17.78 -14.37
CA PHE A 327 37.05 -16.42 -14.68
C PHE A 327 37.84 -15.34 -13.93
N ALA A 328 38.65 -15.69 -12.94
CA ALA A 328 39.56 -14.75 -12.28
C ALA A 328 40.72 -14.39 -13.22
N LYS A 329 40.47 -13.48 -14.16
CA LYS A 329 41.43 -12.99 -15.16
C LYS A 329 41.41 -11.46 -15.22
N PRO A 330 42.51 -10.82 -15.70
CA PRO A 330 42.59 -9.35 -15.76
C PRO A 330 41.49 -8.67 -16.59
N THR A 331 40.91 -9.38 -17.57
CA THR A 331 39.83 -8.88 -18.43
C THR A 331 38.43 -9.02 -17.84
N ALA A 332 38.28 -9.67 -16.68
CA ALA A 332 36.98 -9.82 -16.02
C ALA A 332 36.47 -8.48 -15.48
N THR A 333 35.14 -8.35 -15.43
CA THR A 333 34.50 -7.14 -14.90
C THR A 333 34.71 -7.06 -13.39
N VAL A 334 34.58 -5.85 -12.83
CA VAL A 334 34.64 -5.66 -11.37
C VAL A 334 33.55 -6.45 -10.67
N ALA A 335 32.35 -6.53 -11.26
CA ALA A 335 31.23 -7.30 -10.72
C ALA A 335 31.53 -8.81 -10.65
N GLU A 336 32.11 -9.37 -11.72
CA GLU A 336 32.53 -10.77 -11.76
C GLU A 336 33.60 -11.06 -10.68
N LEU A 337 34.66 -10.26 -10.62
CA LEU A 337 35.74 -10.45 -9.65
C LEU A 337 35.25 -10.27 -8.21
N PHE A 338 34.35 -9.31 -7.95
CA PHE A 338 33.78 -9.07 -6.64
C PHE A 338 32.92 -10.24 -6.14
N LEU A 339 31.98 -10.75 -6.95
CA LEU A 339 31.17 -11.88 -6.53
C LEU A 339 32.00 -13.15 -6.31
N LEU A 340 32.96 -13.40 -7.20
CA LEU A 340 33.84 -14.56 -7.06
C LEU A 340 34.72 -14.45 -5.81
N GLU A 341 35.24 -13.26 -5.50
CA GLU A 341 35.95 -12.99 -4.24
C GLU A 341 35.07 -13.29 -3.03
N ARG A 342 33.83 -12.80 -3.00
CA ARG A 342 32.90 -13.01 -1.88
C ARG A 342 32.55 -14.49 -1.69
N CYS A 343 32.22 -15.20 -2.77
CA CYS A 343 31.94 -16.63 -2.72
C CYS A 343 33.17 -17.42 -2.26
N ALA A 344 34.36 -17.08 -2.76
CA ALA A 344 35.61 -17.72 -2.36
C ALA A 344 35.93 -17.50 -0.88
N ALA A 345 35.76 -16.28 -0.38
CA ALA A 345 35.96 -15.97 1.04
C ALA A 345 35.00 -16.78 1.93
N LEU A 346 33.70 -16.78 1.62
CA LEU A 346 32.68 -17.47 2.42
C LEU A 346 32.76 -19.00 2.38
N SER A 347 33.39 -19.56 1.34
CA SER A 347 33.60 -21.02 1.18
C SER A 347 35.02 -21.46 1.56
N GLY A 348 35.86 -20.59 2.13
CA GLY A 348 37.21 -20.94 2.62
C GLY A 348 38.29 -21.02 1.53
N ARG A 349 38.06 -20.53 0.32
CA ARG A 349 39.03 -20.44 -0.78
C ARG A 349 39.85 -19.14 -0.72
N ALA A 350 40.60 -18.94 0.36
CA ALA A 350 41.33 -17.70 0.62
C ALA A 350 42.25 -17.28 -0.56
N VAL A 351 42.99 -18.23 -1.15
CA VAL A 351 43.90 -17.97 -2.27
C VAL A 351 43.18 -17.41 -3.50
N LEU A 352 42.01 -17.94 -3.83
CA LEU A 352 41.22 -17.42 -4.95
C LEU A 352 40.60 -16.06 -4.63
N ALA A 353 40.13 -15.88 -3.39
CA ALA A 353 39.61 -14.59 -2.93
C ALA A 353 40.66 -13.48 -3.04
N ASP A 354 41.88 -13.74 -2.56
CA ASP A 354 43.01 -12.80 -2.62
C ASP A 354 43.41 -12.52 -4.07
N ARG A 355 43.49 -13.55 -4.91
CA ARG A 355 43.74 -13.38 -6.36
C ARG A 355 42.69 -12.50 -7.03
N CYS A 356 41.40 -12.70 -6.74
CA CYS A 356 40.32 -11.86 -7.28
C CYS A 356 40.45 -10.41 -6.81
N ARG A 357 40.75 -10.19 -5.52
CA ARG A 357 40.98 -8.86 -4.94
C ARG A 357 42.16 -8.15 -5.62
N GLU A 358 43.29 -8.84 -5.77
CA GLU A 358 44.47 -8.32 -6.44
C GLU A 358 44.18 -7.94 -7.90
N MET A 359 43.49 -8.80 -8.65
CA MET A 359 43.14 -8.54 -10.05
C MET A 359 42.16 -7.36 -10.21
N ARG A 360 41.30 -7.14 -9.22
CA ARG A 360 40.34 -6.03 -9.19
C ARG A 360 41.03 -4.69 -8.88
N ALA A 361 42.13 -4.71 -8.13
CA ALA A 361 42.86 -3.52 -7.72
C ALA A 361 44.06 -3.16 -8.61
N ARG A 362 44.82 -4.15 -9.09
CA ARG A 362 46.11 -3.93 -9.76
C ARG A 362 45.97 -3.18 -11.08
N GLY A 363 46.47 -1.94 -11.11
CA GLY A 363 46.47 -1.09 -12.32
C GLY A 363 45.07 -0.61 -12.75
N ARG A 364 44.05 -0.75 -11.90
CA ARG A 364 42.66 -0.37 -12.16
C ARG A 364 42.16 0.60 -11.10
N SER A 365 41.12 1.36 -11.44
CA SER A 365 40.32 2.11 -10.47
C SER A 365 38.93 1.48 -10.43
N PRO A 366 38.70 0.44 -9.61
CA PRO A 366 37.46 -0.35 -9.66
C PRO A 366 36.22 0.48 -9.32
N ILE A 367 36.35 1.46 -8.42
CA ILE A 367 35.26 2.40 -8.06
C ILE A 367 34.85 3.22 -9.30
N ARG A 368 35.81 3.89 -9.94
CA ARG A 368 35.56 4.73 -11.13
C ARG A 368 35.04 3.90 -12.29
N GLU A 369 35.59 2.71 -12.50
CA GLU A 369 35.14 1.78 -13.53
C GLU A 369 33.67 1.42 -13.34
N VAL A 370 33.29 1.02 -12.12
CA VAL A 370 31.91 0.64 -11.80
C VAL A 370 30.95 1.82 -11.94
N MET A 371 31.29 2.98 -11.38
CA MET A 371 30.45 4.18 -11.49
C MET A 371 30.20 4.56 -12.95
N LEU A 372 31.24 4.55 -13.80
CA LEU A 372 31.10 4.83 -15.24
C LEU A 372 30.31 3.75 -15.98
N ARG A 373 30.52 2.46 -15.67
CA ARG A 373 29.78 1.36 -16.31
C ARG A 373 28.30 1.38 -15.93
N ASN A 374 27.97 1.70 -14.70
CA ASN A 374 26.61 1.78 -14.18
C ASN A 374 25.74 2.80 -14.94
N LEU A 375 26.33 3.87 -15.46
CA LEU A 375 25.62 4.89 -16.24
C LEU A 375 25.46 4.52 -17.72
N LYS A 376 26.11 3.45 -18.20
CA LYS A 376 25.97 3.01 -19.59
C LYS A 376 24.69 2.17 -19.78
N GLY A 377 23.96 2.45 -20.86
CA GLY A 377 22.76 1.70 -21.24
C GLY A 377 23.05 0.21 -21.52
N GLN A 378 24.18 -0.08 -22.17
CA GLN A 378 24.61 -1.45 -22.53
C GLN A 378 25.03 -2.34 -21.35
N THR A 379 25.18 -1.78 -20.15
CA THR A 379 25.53 -2.57 -18.96
C THR A 379 24.26 -3.21 -18.42
N GLY A 380 24.25 -4.55 -18.36
CA GLY A 380 23.09 -5.31 -17.93
C GLY A 380 22.67 -5.03 -16.48
N TRP A 381 21.38 -5.12 -16.20
CA TRP A 381 20.82 -4.76 -14.90
C TRP A 381 21.33 -5.61 -13.73
N VAL A 382 21.68 -6.89 -13.95
CA VAL A 382 22.27 -7.74 -12.90
C VAL A 382 23.67 -7.25 -12.53
N GLU A 383 24.47 -6.86 -13.52
CA GLU A 383 25.78 -6.26 -13.29
C GLU A 383 25.66 -4.98 -12.45
N LYS A 384 24.65 -4.13 -12.75
CA LYS A 384 24.36 -2.92 -11.96
C LYS A 384 24.00 -3.24 -10.50
N LYS A 385 23.17 -4.27 -10.25
CA LYS A 385 22.86 -4.73 -8.88
C LYS A 385 24.12 -5.14 -8.12
N VAL A 386 24.96 -5.97 -8.74
CA VAL A 386 26.23 -6.43 -8.13
C VAL A 386 27.21 -5.29 -7.92
N ALA A 387 27.25 -4.34 -8.84
CA ALA A 387 28.04 -3.13 -8.72
C ALA A 387 27.59 -2.25 -7.53
N CYS A 388 26.29 -2.14 -7.26
CA CYS A 388 25.80 -1.48 -6.05
C CYS A 388 26.28 -2.19 -4.79
N ASP A 389 26.19 -3.52 -4.73
CA ASP A 389 26.67 -4.33 -3.61
C ASP A 389 28.18 -4.12 -3.37
N PHE A 390 28.94 -4.07 -4.46
CA PHE A 390 30.36 -3.78 -4.42
C PHE A 390 30.65 -2.40 -3.82
N LEU A 391 30.01 -1.35 -4.30
CA LEU A 391 30.22 0.01 -3.79
C LEU A 391 29.86 0.13 -2.30
N VAL A 392 28.74 -0.46 -1.88
CA VAL A 392 28.33 -0.50 -0.45
C VAL A 392 29.37 -1.25 0.39
N SER A 393 29.91 -2.36 -0.11
CA SER A 393 30.91 -3.14 0.62
C SER A 393 32.21 -2.39 0.91
N LEU A 394 32.56 -1.39 0.09
CA LEU A 394 33.76 -0.57 0.28
C LEU A 394 33.62 0.45 1.42
N VAL A 395 32.40 0.89 1.69
CA VAL A 395 32.10 1.98 2.64
C VAL A 395 31.54 1.49 3.96
N SER A 396 31.33 0.18 4.11
CA SER A 396 30.74 -0.43 5.31
C SER A 396 31.79 -1.02 6.27
N GLY A 397 33.09 -0.82 6.02
CA GLY A 397 34.19 -1.30 6.87
C GLY A 397 34.52 -0.36 8.04
N PRO A 398 35.33 -0.79 9.03
CA PRO A 398 35.68 0.03 10.20
C PRO A 398 36.47 1.30 9.86
N ASP A 399 37.25 1.29 8.76
CA ASP A 399 38.06 2.41 8.27
C ASP A 399 37.46 3.04 6.99
N PHE A 400 36.19 3.46 7.04
CA PHE A 400 35.53 4.02 5.87
C PHE A 400 35.88 5.51 5.65
N ASP A 401 36.05 5.91 4.38
CA ASP A 401 36.21 7.31 4.00
C ASP A 401 34.83 7.98 3.86
N SER A 402 34.51 8.91 4.78
CA SER A 402 33.26 9.69 4.77
C SER A 402 32.99 10.33 3.40
N ARG A 403 34.03 10.82 2.71
CA ARG A 403 33.87 11.40 1.38
C ARG A 403 33.37 10.36 0.38
N LEU A 404 33.95 9.16 0.39
CA LEU A 404 33.54 8.07 -0.49
C LEU A 404 32.11 7.61 -0.18
N VAL A 405 31.68 7.60 1.08
CA VAL A 405 30.28 7.29 1.44
C VAL A 405 29.32 8.24 0.74
N GLY A 406 29.60 9.54 0.78
CA GLY A 406 28.83 10.56 0.06
C GLY A 406 28.83 10.33 -1.46
N GLU A 407 30.00 10.11 -2.07
CA GLU A 407 30.13 9.83 -3.51
C GLU A 407 29.32 8.58 -3.94
N VAL A 408 29.35 7.51 -3.13
CA VAL A 408 28.53 6.31 -3.35
C VAL A 408 27.04 6.62 -3.18
N GLY A 409 26.66 7.37 -2.15
CA GLY A 409 25.27 7.80 -1.92
C GLY A 409 24.68 8.54 -3.12
N PHE A 410 25.40 9.53 -3.66
CA PHE A 410 24.98 10.26 -4.86
C PHE A 410 24.92 9.37 -6.11
N HIS A 411 25.87 8.43 -6.25
CA HIS A 411 25.82 7.48 -7.36
C HIS A 411 24.58 6.57 -7.30
N LEU A 412 24.21 6.09 -6.11
CA LEU A 412 23.00 5.29 -5.89
C LEU A 412 21.73 6.11 -6.15
N ALA A 413 21.69 7.37 -5.68
CA ALA A 413 20.61 8.30 -5.98
C ALA A 413 20.46 8.51 -7.50
N ASN A 414 21.57 8.65 -8.24
CA ASN A 414 21.53 8.74 -9.70
C ASN A 414 20.97 7.47 -10.35
N LEU A 415 21.41 6.28 -9.93
CA LEU A 415 20.86 5.02 -10.44
C LEU A 415 19.37 4.86 -10.17
N LEU A 416 18.91 5.30 -9.00
CA LEU A 416 17.50 5.30 -8.64
C LEU A 416 16.68 6.22 -9.56
N LYS A 417 17.26 7.36 -9.99
CA LYS A 417 16.62 8.34 -10.88
C LYS A 417 16.66 8.00 -12.37
N VAL A 418 17.72 7.36 -12.87
CA VAL A 418 17.97 7.27 -14.32
C VAL A 418 17.91 5.84 -14.89
N SER A 419 17.89 4.81 -14.05
CA SER A 419 17.87 3.44 -14.56
C SER A 419 16.51 3.11 -15.19
N ARG A 420 16.53 2.47 -16.36
CA ARG A 420 15.33 1.99 -17.07
C ARG A 420 14.69 0.76 -16.43
N VAL A 421 15.47 -0.02 -15.67
CA VAL A 421 15.01 -1.28 -15.06
C VAL A 421 14.61 -1.05 -13.61
N GLU A 422 13.34 -1.31 -13.28
CA GLU A 422 12.78 -1.18 -11.92
C GLU A 422 13.62 -1.93 -10.88
N GLY A 423 13.97 -3.19 -11.14
CA GLY A 423 14.78 -3.99 -10.24
C GLY A 423 16.13 -3.34 -9.87
N THR A 424 16.73 -2.56 -10.78
CA THR A 424 17.96 -1.80 -10.49
C THR A 424 17.66 -0.59 -9.62
N ARG A 425 16.57 0.14 -9.92
CA ARG A 425 16.12 1.30 -9.12
C ARG A 425 15.87 0.89 -7.67
N PHE A 426 15.09 -0.18 -7.46
CA PHE A 426 14.79 -0.69 -6.13
C PHE A 426 16.03 -1.18 -5.38
N HIS A 427 16.95 -1.86 -6.07
CA HIS A 427 18.19 -2.31 -5.44
C HIS A 427 19.07 -1.14 -5.02
N ALA A 428 19.26 -0.15 -5.91
CA ALA A 428 20.01 1.07 -5.60
C ALA A 428 19.38 1.86 -4.45
N GLY A 429 18.05 2.00 -4.43
CA GLY A 429 17.31 2.63 -3.33
C GLY A 429 17.48 1.90 -2.00
N ARG A 430 17.44 0.56 -1.99
CA ARG A 430 17.71 -0.23 -0.78
C ARG A 430 19.15 -0.05 -0.28
N CYS A 431 20.12 -0.06 -1.19
CA CYS A 431 21.51 0.23 -0.85
C CYS A 431 21.66 1.63 -0.26
N LEU A 432 21.01 2.65 -0.84
CA LEU A 432 21.04 4.02 -0.35
C LEU A 432 20.47 4.13 1.07
N VAL A 433 19.31 3.51 1.32
CA VAL A 433 18.71 3.47 2.67
C VAL A 433 19.64 2.77 3.66
N GLY A 434 20.30 1.68 3.25
CA GLY A 434 21.29 0.99 4.09
C GLY A 434 22.54 1.83 4.41
N LEU A 435 22.88 2.82 3.58
CA LEU A 435 24.00 3.74 3.80
C LEU A 435 23.66 4.94 4.68
N ILE A 436 22.37 5.24 4.91
CA ILE A 436 21.93 6.38 5.73
C ILE A 436 22.70 6.52 7.06
N PRO A 437 22.88 5.43 7.85
CA PRO A 437 23.58 5.53 9.14
C PRO A 437 25.07 5.93 9.03
N LEU A 438 25.67 5.80 7.85
CA LEU A 438 27.08 6.11 7.59
C LEU A 438 27.28 7.52 7.02
N LEU A 439 26.21 8.18 6.59
CA LEU A 439 26.27 9.52 6.02
C LEU A 439 26.30 10.60 7.11
N THR A 440 27.12 11.63 6.89
CA THR A 440 27.09 12.83 7.74
C THR A 440 25.76 13.57 7.59
N ASP A 441 25.41 14.42 8.55
CA ASP A 441 24.17 15.21 8.48
C ASP A 441 24.14 16.07 7.20
N THR A 442 25.27 16.68 6.83
CA THR A 442 25.40 17.45 5.58
C THR A 442 25.14 16.58 4.34
N GLN A 443 25.72 15.38 4.28
CA GLN A 443 25.51 14.48 3.14
C GLN A 443 24.07 13.99 3.04
N ARG A 444 23.42 13.71 4.18
CA ARG A 444 21.99 13.37 4.21
C ARG A 444 21.15 14.53 3.70
N ASN A 445 21.45 15.76 4.11
CA ASN A 445 20.73 16.95 3.65
C ASN A 445 20.89 17.18 2.15
N ASP A 446 22.13 17.15 1.65
CA ASP A 446 22.41 17.36 0.22
C ASP A 446 21.69 16.30 -0.66
N LEU A 447 21.69 15.03 -0.23
CA LEU A 447 20.96 13.96 -0.90
C LEU A 447 19.44 14.16 -0.84
N ALA A 448 18.91 14.58 0.32
CA ALA A 448 17.49 14.84 0.47
C ALA A 448 17.01 15.97 -0.45
N ILE A 449 17.77 17.07 -0.51
CA ILE A 449 17.50 18.21 -1.39
C ILE A 449 17.57 17.79 -2.87
N GLU A 450 18.60 17.03 -3.26
CA GLU A 450 18.75 16.53 -4.64
C GLU A 450 17.58 15.63 -5.07
N LEU A 451 17.14 14.72 -4.19
CA LEU A 451 16.01 13.84 -4.48
C LEU A 451 14.67 14.60 -4.49
N LEU A 452 14.47 15.57 -3.60
CA LEU A 452 13.28 16.44 -3.62
C LEU A 452 13.21 17.28 -4.90
N ARG A 453 14.32 17.90 -5.32
CA ARG A 453 14.41 18.61 -6.62
C ARG A 453 14.11 17.69 -7.80
N SER A 454 14.52 16.43 -7.71
CA SER A 454 14.22 15.44 -8.76
C SER A 454 12.73 15.15 -8.89
N LEU A 455 11.93 15.27 -7.80
CA LEU A 455 10.46 15.18 -7.89
C LEU A 455 9.86 16.36 -8.65
N GLN A 456 10.47 17.55 -8.58
CA GLN A 456 9.97 18.77 -9.24
C GLN A 456 10.20 18.75 -10.77
N LEU A 457 11.21 18.03 -11.24
CA LEU A 457 11.64 17.97 -12.64
C LEU A 457 10.93 16.86 -13.45
N ASP A 458 9.84 16.28 -12.94
CA ASP A 458 9.24 15.05 -13.45
C ASP A 458 8.83 15.12 -14.94
N GLY A 459 9.57 14.41 -15.79
CA GLY A 459 9.33 14.34 -17.24
C GLY A 459 9.13 12.93 -17.81
N GLU A 460 9.48 11.87 -17.06
CA GLU A 460 9.53 10.49 -17.60
C GLU A 460 8.95 9.41 -16.65
N GLY A 461 8.28 9.78 -15.56
CA GLY A 461 7.63 8.81 -14.66
C GLY A 461 8.59 7.91 -13.86
N VAL A 462 9.92 8.10 -13.96
CA VAL A 462 10.91 7.35 -13.16
C VAL A 462 10.91 7.81 -11.69
N THR A 463 10.48 9.04 -11.44
CA THR A 463 10.44 9.68 -10.12
C THR A 463 9.44 9.03 -9.16
N ARG A 464 8.43 8.31 -9.66
CA ARG A 464 7.38 7.61 -8.89
C ARG A 464 7.89 6.59 -7.88
N TYR A 465 9.14 6.13 -8.01
CA TYR A 465 9.74 5.19 -7.06
C TYR A 465 10.57 5.89 -5.97
N LEU A 466 10.95 7.16 -6.20
CA LEU A 466 11.76 7.94 -5.27
C LEU A 466 11.11 8.10 -3.89
N PRO A 467 9.80 8.40 -3.76
CA PRO A 467 9.16 8.61 -2.46
C PRO A 467 9.45 7.52 -1.42
N ARG A 468 9.46 6.25 -1.85
CA ARG A 468 9.71 5.10 -0.98
C ARG A 468 11.08 5.11 -0.30
N PHE A 469 12.10 5.62 -1.00
CA PHE A 469 13.46 5.68 -0.49
C PHE A 469 13.79 7.06 0.11
N LEU A 470 13.09 8.10 -0.34
CA LEU A 470 13.20 9.45 0.19
C LEU A 470 12.64 9.55 1.62
N GLY A 471 11.55 8.85 1.95
CA GLY A 471 10.96 8.86 3.30
C GLY A 471 11.96 8.55 4.42
N PRO A 472 12.67 7.40 4.39
CA PRO A 472 13.71 7.09 5.37
C PRO A 472 14.88 8.10 5.40
N LEU A 473 15.26 8.66 4.25
CA LEU A 473 16.31 9.69 4.18
C LEU A 473 15.89 10.98 4.88
N LEU A 474 14.67 11.47 4.62
CA LEU A 474 14.11 12.64 5.30
C LEU A 474 13.96 12.39 6.80
N ALA A 475 13.48 11.20 7.20
CA ALA A 475 13.36 10.83 8.61
C ALA A 475 14.69 10.83 9.37
N SER A 476 15.82 10.71 8.65
CA SER A 476 17.16 10.71 9.23
C SER A 476 17.77 12.11 9.42
N LEU A 477 17.11 13.17 8.97
CA LEU A 477 17.64 14.52 9.07
C LEU A 477 17.56 15.09 10.50
N PRO A 478 18.43 16.04 10.86
CA PRO A 478 18.25 16.85 12.07
C PRO A 478 16.87 17.51 12.08
N ALA A 479 16.30 17.67 13.27
CA ALA A 479 14.93 18.16 13.46
C ALA A 479 14.66 19.50 12.74
N GLN A 480 15.61 20.44 12.81
CA GLN A 480 15.49 21.73 12.15
C GLN A 480 15.46 21.61 10.62
N GLU A 481 16.42 20.88 10.03
CA GLU A 481 16.49 20.65 8.57
C GLU A 481 15.23 19.95 8.06
N LEU A 482 14.73 18.96 8.82
CA LEU A 482 13.48 18.29 8.49
C LEU A 482 12.29 19.27 8.53
N ASP A 483 12.21 20.15 9.54
CA ASP A 483 11.11 21.11 9.64
C ASP A 483 11.10 22.11 8.47
N GLU A 484 12.27 22.59 8.06
CA GLU A 484 12.43 23.48 6.88
C GLU A 484 11.96 22.76 5.60
N LEU A 485 12.38 21.52 5.38
CA LEU A 485 11.92 20.74 4.21
C LEU A 485 10.42 20.41 4.28
N LEU A 486 9.85 20.19 5.47
CA LEU A 486 8.42 20.00 5.64
C LEU A 486 7.62 21.27 5.32
N ASP A 487 8.19 22.46 5.55
CA ASP A 487 7.61 23.76 5.15
C ASP A 487 7.57 23.88 3.63
N ASP A 488 8.68 23.56 2.96
CA ASP A 488 8.77 23.55 1.49
C ASP A 488 7.81 22.54 0.86
N MET A 489 7.81 21.30 1.37
CA MET A 489 6.88 20.26 0.91
C MET A 489 5.42 20.67 1.08
N ALA A 490 5.07 21.34 2.18
CA ALA A 490 3.70 21.80 2.43
C ALA A 490 3.29 22.94 1.49
N LEU A 491 4.25 23.78 1.06
CA LEU A 491 4.02 24.83 0.08
C LEU A 491 3.84 24.24 -1.33
N ASP A 492 4.73 23.33 -1.72
CA ASP A 492 4.70 22.64 -3.01
C ASP A 492 3.47 21.73 -3.14
N ALA A 493 3.03 21.08 -2.06
CA ALA A 493 1.79 20.31 -2.06
C ALA A 493 0.55 21.16 -2.37
N ARG A 494 0.58 22.48 -2.09
CA ARG A 494 -0.53 23.40 -2.39
C ARG A 494 -0.42 24.06 -3.75
N ARG A 495 0.81 24.43 -4.17
CA ARG A 495 1.05 25.30 -5.33
C ARG A 495 1.76 24.62 -6.50
N GLY A 496 2.35 23.45 -6.26
CA GLY A 496 3.13 22.71 -7.24
C GLY A 496 2.28 22.11 -8.35
N ALA A 497 2.95 21.63 -9.39
CA ALA A 497 2.33 20.88 -10.48
C ALA A 497 1.64 19.60 -9.95
N GLU A 498 0.63 19.13 -10.68
CA GLU A 498 -0.16 17.95 -10.31
C GLU A 498 0.71 16.70 -10.02
N SER A 499 1.69 16.41 -10.87
CA SER A 499 2.63 15.30 -10.70
C SER A 499 3.48 15.44 -9.43
N LEU A 500 4.00 16.63 -9.15
CA LEU A 500 4.77 16.89 -7.93
C LEU A 500 3.91 16.66 -6.69
N GLN A 501 2.66 17.11 -6.70
CA GLN A 501 1.77 16.93 -5.56
C GLN A 501 1.47 15.45 -5.28
N GLN A 502 1.24 14.65 -6.33
CA GLN A 502 1.11 13.20 -6.20
C GLN A 502 2.36 12.62 -5.52
N LEU A 503 3.56 12.93 -6.03
CA LEU A 503 4.81 12.43 -5.48
C LEU A 503 5.05 12.87 -4.03
N LEU A 504 4.64 14.09 -3.66
CA LEU A 504 4.71 14.60 -2.29
C LEU A 504 3.73 13.89 -1.35
N VAL A 505 2.54 13.51 -1.82
CA VAL A 505 1.60 12.66 -1.07
C VAL A 505 2.23 11.29 -0.80
N GLN A 506 2.86 10.69 -1.82
CA GLN A 506 3.59 9.44 -1.64
C GLN A 506 4.74 9.60 -0.64
N ALA A 507 5.54 10.65 -0.78
CA ALA A 507 6.72 10.90 0.06
C ALA A 507 6.31 11.15 1.51
N SER A 508 5.22 11.88 1.72
CA SER A 508 4.64 12.11 3.04
C SER A 508 4.25 10.81 3.72
N THR A 509 3.65 9.89 2.96
CA THR A 509 3.28 8.56 3.48
C THR A 509 4.50 7.76 3.91
N TRP A 510 5.50 7.63 3.03
CA TRP A 510 6.72 6.90 3.37
C TRP A 510 7.53 7.56 4.49
N LEU A 511 7.47 8.89 4.63
CA LEU A 511 8.06 9.61 5.76
C LEU A 511 7.31 9.33 7.07
N ILE A 512 5.97 9.31 7.06
CA ILE A 512 5.17 8.90 8.24
C ILE A 512 5.59 7.50 8.70
N LEU A 513 5.73 6.57 7.76
CA LEU A 513 6.12 5.18 8.04
C LEU A 513 7.56 5.04 8.58
N ALA A 514 8.43 6.00 8.28
CA ALA A 514 9.83 6.01 8.72
C ALA A 514 10.06 6.78 10.02
N LEU A 515 9.17 7.72 10.37
CA LEU A 515 9.30 8.52 11.58
C LEU A 515 8.95 7.71 12.83
N PRO A 516 9.70 7.93 13.93
CA PRO A 516 9.41 7.24 15.18
C PRO A 516 8.20 7.91 15.89
N PRO A 517 7.44 7.18 16.74
CA PRO A 517 6.22 7.70 17.39
C PRO A 517 6.42 9.00 18.19
N GLU A 518 7.64 9.26 18.68
CA GLU A 518 8.03 10.49 19.39
C GLU A 518 7.90 11.74 18.51
N ALA A 519 7.94 11.60 17.19
CA ALA A 519 7.75 12.67 16.22
C ALA A 519 6.26 12.92 15.87
N MET A 520 5.32 12.56 16.77
CA MET A 520 3.87 12.63 16.55
C MET A 520 3.38 13.96 15.95
N GLY A 521 3.94 15.09 16.37
CA GLY A 521 3.59 16.40 15.80
C GLY A 521 3.87 16.50 14.29
N ARG A 522 5.03 16.00 13.84
CA ARG A 522 5.39 15.93 12.41
C ARG A 522 4.54 14.90 11.68
N ILE A 523 4.27 13.77 12.31
CA ILE A 523 3.42 12.73 11.73
C ILE A 523 2.00 13.24 11.48
N LEU A 524 1.40 13.95 12.44
CA LEU A 524 0.07 14.55 12.28
C LEU A 524 0.06 15.65 11.21
N ARG A 525 1.14 16.44 11.10
CA ARG A 525 1.32 17.43 10.03
C ARG A 525 1.36 16.76 8.64
N LEU A 526 2.13 15.68 8.49
CA LEU A 526 2.22 14.91 7.25
C LEU A 526 0.90 14.20 6.91
N ALA A 527 0.21 13.64 7.92
CA ALA A 527 -1.12 13.09 7.75
C ALA A 527 -2.10 14.15 7.25
N GLY A 528 -1.95 15.41 7.71
CA GLY A 528 -2.66 16.56 7.16
C GLY A 528 -2.45 16.73 5.65
N LEU A 529 -1.20 16.69 5.16
CA LEU A 529 -0.91 16.78 3.71
C LEU A 529 -1.59 15.65 2.92
N LEU A 530 -1.50 14.42 3.43
CA LEU A 530 -2.14 13.24 2.84
C LEU A 530 -3.67 13.38 2.79
N LEU A 531 -4.29 13.79 3.89
CA LEU A 531 -5.74 13.99 3.98
C LEU A 531 -6.20 15.19 3.15
N GLY A 532 -5.33 16.19 2.98
CA GLY A 532 -5.52 17.32 2.07
C GLY A 532 -5.77 16.88 0.63
N ALA A 533 -5.03 15.87 0.17
CA ALA A 533 -5.20 15.33 -1.17
C ALA A 533 -6.61 14.78 -1.43
N LEU A 534 -7.29 14.22 -0.41
CA LEU A 534 -8.67 13.72 -0.55
C LEU A 534 -9.69 14.82 -0.90
N ALA A 535 -9.39 16.05 -0.50
CA ALA A 535 -10.21 17.24 -0.74
C ALA A 535 -9.81 17.99 -2.03
N ASP A 536 -8.75 17.55 -2.73
CA ASP A 536 -8.30 18.19 -3.96
C ASP A 536 -9.35 18.04 -5.08
N SER A 537 -9.44 19.06 -5.92
CA SER A 537 -10.34 19.09 -7.07
C SER A 537 -9.79 18.30 -8.27
N ARG A 538 -8.49 18.08 -8.34
CA ARG A 538 -7.87 17.24 -9.38
C ARG A 538 -8.00 15.78 -9.02
N VAL A 539 -8.62 15.04 -9.92
CA VAL A 539 -8.94 13.61 -9.77
C VAL A 539 -7.69 12.79 -9.45
N SER A 540 -6.58 13.05 -10.13
CA SER A 540 -5.34 12.27 -10.00
C SER A 540 -4.64 12.45 -8.64
N VAL A 541 -4.71 13.64 -8.03
CA VAL A 541 -4.18 13.94 -6.69
C VAL A 541 -5.07 13.29 -5.63
N ALA A 542 -6.39 13.39 -5.79
CA ALA A 542 -7.34 12.73 -4.93
C ALA A 542 -7.17 11.19 -4.96
N HIS A 543 -6.99 10.61 -6.15
CA HIS A 543 -6.73 9.18 -6.30
C HIS A 543 -5.48 8.74 -5.55
N GLU A 544 -4.38 9.48 -5.70
CA GLU A 544 -3.13 9.22 -4.98
C GLU A 544 -3.33 9.33 -3.46
N GLY A 545 -4.07 10.34 -3.01
CA GLY A 545 -4.46 10.53 -1.62
C GLY A 545 -5.18 9.32 -1.03
N TYR A 546 -6.21 8.81 -1.71
CA TYR A 546 -6.94 7.62 -1.23
C TYR A 546 -6.05 6.38 -1.19
N ALA A 547 -5.27 6.12 -2.25
CA ALA A 547 -4.38 4.97 -2.32
C ALA A 547 -3.34 4.99 -1.18
N HIS A 548 -2.80 6.16 -0.86
CA HIS A 548 -1.80 6.31 0.19
C HIS A 548 -2.40 6.34 1.61
N VAL A 549 -3.65 6.79 1.77
CA VAL A 549 -4.42 6.60 3.02
C VAL A 549 -4.65 5.12 3.26
N ALA A 550 -5.09 4.36 2.25
CA ALA A 550 -5.28 2.92 2.36
C ALA A 550 -3.96 2.22 2.74
N LEU A 551 -2.85 2.56 2.06
CA LEU A 551 -1.51 2.04 2.37
C LEU A 551 -1.10 2.29 3.83
N LEU A 552 -1.29 3.52 4.33
CA LEU A 552 -0.96 3.89 5.70
C LEU A 552 -1.81 3.11 6.72
N LEU A 553 -3.11 2.98 6.45
CA LEU A 553 -4.03 2.22 7.28
C LEU A 553 -3.66 0.73 7.31
N ASP A 554 -3.34 0.15 6.16
CA ASP A 554 -2.90 -1.25 6.09
C ASP A 554 -1.60 -1.50 6.84
N TRP A 555 -0.66 -0.56 6.81
CA TRP A 555 0.53 -0.64 7.64
C TRP A 555 0.21 -0.59 9.14
N LEU A 556 -0.66 0.34 9.56
CA LEU A 556 -1.12 0.43 10.96
C LEU A 556 -1.82 -0.85 11.42
N ARG A 557 -2.49 -1.57 10.51
CA ARG A 557 -3.11 -2.86 10.76
C ARG A 557 -2.09 -3.98 10.92
N GLU A 558 -1.07 -4.04 10.06
CA GLU A 558 -0.04 -5.09 10.09
C GLU A 558 0.93 -4.94 11.28
N ALA A 559 1.16 -3.70 11.74
CA ALA A 559 2.02 -3.39 12.89
C ALA A 559 1.29 -2.48 13.91
N PRO A 560 0.30 -3.00 14.65
CA PRO A 560 -0.50 -2.18 15.56
C PRO A 560 0.34 -1.71 16.76
N ASP A 561 0.44 -0.39 16.93
CA ASP A 561 1.07 0.27 18.08
C ASP A 561 0.09 1.26 18.73
N PRO A 562 -0.26 1.10 20.01
CA PRO A 562 -1.15 2.03 20.72
C PRO A 562 -0.67 3.50 20.70
N ARG A 563 0.64 3.75 20.59
CA ARG A 563 1.20 5.11 20.49
C ARG A 563 0.78 5.82 19.20
N LEU A 564 0.36 5.08 18.18
CA LEU A 564 -0.13 5.59 16.90
C LEU A 564 -1.65 5.80 16.86
N ALA A 565 -2.36 5.49 17.95
CA ALA A 565 -3.80 5.74 18.08
C ALA A 565 -4.23 7.19 17.76
N PRO A 566 -3.45 8.25 18.09
CA PRO A 566 -3.79 9.61 17.68
C PRO A 566 -3.89 9.79 16.16
N ILE A 567 -3.02 9.12 15.40
CA ILE A 567 -3.02 9.16 13.93
C ILE A 567 -4.28 8.48 13.42
N LEU A 568 -4.59 7.28 13.92
CA LEU A 568 -5.76 6.53 13.48
C LEU A 568 -7.06 7.25 13.86
N SER A 569 -7.15 7.85 15.05
CA SER A 569 -8.26 8.75 15.44
C SER A 569 -8.40 9.91 14.45
N HIS A 570 -7.28 10.53 14.09
CA HIS A 570 -7.26 11.69 13.23
C HIS A 570 -7.69 11.35 11.80
N ILE A 571 -7.08 10.32 11.19
CA ILE A 571 -7.42 9.80 9.89
C ILE A 571 -8.88 9.36 9.86
N THR A 572 -9.37 8.63 10.87
CA THR A 572 -10.77 8.18 10.93
C THR A 572 -11.74 9.34 10.77
N LYS A 573 -11.61 10.38 11.61
CA LYS A 573 -12.51 11.53 11.57
C LYS A 573 -12.43 12.24 10.22
N LYS A 574 -11.22 12.48 9.72
CA LYS A 574 -11.00 13.20 8.46
C LYS A 574 -11.47 12.44 7.24
N VAL A 575 -11.06 11.18 7.10
CA VAL A 575 -11.47 10.30 6.00
C VAL A 575 -12.98 10.23 5.95
N LEU A 576 -13.65 10.02 7.09
CA LEU A 576 -15.09 10.16 7.15
C LEU A 576 -15.45 11.54 6.60
N THR A 577 -15.10 12.66 7.24
CA THR A 577 -15.48 14.02 6.77
C THR A 577 -15.20 14.39 5.31
N LEU A 578 -14.17 13.83 4.69
CA LEU A 578 -13.67 14.22 3.37
C LEU A 578 -14.06 13.27 2.25
N VAL A 579 -14.45 12.03 2.55
CA VAL A 579 -14.86 11.09 1.51
C VAL A 579 -16.11 11.65 0.83
N LYS A 580 -15.94 12.17 -0.39
CA LYS A 580 -17.03 12.67 -1.23
C LYS A 580 -17.29 11.69 -2.37
N HIS A 581 -18.56 11.37 -2.58
CA HIS A 581 -19.00 10.75 -3.83
C HIS A 581 -19.32 11.85 -4.85
N LEU A 582 -18.53 11.93 -5.91
CA LEU A 582 -18.83 12.73 -7.10
C LEU A 582 -19.45 11.80 -8.15
N PRO A 583 -20.74 11.94 -8.47
CA PRO A 583 -21.39 11.12 -9.50
C PRO A 583 -20.64 11.23 -10.84
N GLY A 584 -20.15 10.10 -11.35
CA GLY A 584 -19.37 10.03 -12.60
C GLY A 584 -17.91 9.61 -12.43
N GLU A 585 -17.32 9.79 -11.24
CA GLU A 585 -15.92 9.41 -10.96
C GLU A 585 -15.84 7.99 -10.35
N ARG A 586 -15.81 6.97 -11.22
CA ARG A 586 -15.82 5.55 -10.78
C ARG A 586 -14.55 5.11 -10.05
N ALA A 587 -13.37 5.54 -10.49
CA ALA A 587 -12.11 5.17 -9.84
C ALA A 587 -12.05 5.74 -8.40
N ARG A 588 -12.41 7.01 -8.19
CA ARG A 588 -12.54 7.62 -6.87
C ARG A 588 -13.50 6.87 -5.96
N PHE A 589 -14.63 6.39 -6.49
CA PHE A 589 -15.58 5.56 -5.74
C PHE A 589 -14.89 4.31 -5.17
N PHE A 590 -14.10 3.62 -5.98
CA PHE A 590 -13.42 2.41 -5.54
C PHE A 590 -12.27 2.68 -4.56
N LEU A 591 -11.48 3.72 -4.80
CA LEU A 591 -10.40 4.10 -3.89
C LEU A 591 -10.94 4.55 -2.52
N ALA A 592 -12.09 5.24 -2.51
CA ALA A 592 -12.79 5.55 -1.27
C ALA A 592 -13.30 4.28 -0.56
N ALA A 593 -13.82 3.31 -1.31
CA ALA A 593 -14.26 2.02 -0.77
C ALA A 593 -13.11 1.24 -0.13
N GLU A 594 -11.95 1.21 -0.80
CA GLU A 594 -10.70 0.59 -0.33
C GLU A 594 -10.21 1.27 0.95
N ALA A 595 -10.08 2.60 0.95
CA ALA A 595 -9.66 3.36 2.13
C ALA A 595 -10.58 3.14 3.34
N LEU A 596 -11.91 3.07 3.13
CA LEU A 596 -12.87 2.74 4.20
C LEU A 596 -12.73 1.28 4.68
N SER A 597 -12.41 0.34 3.78
CA SER A 597 -12.16 -1.06 4.15
C SER A 597 -10.90 -1.21 4.99
N SER A 598 -9.81 -0.59 4.56
CA SER A 598 -8.57 -0.57 5.32
C SER A 598 -8.81 0.12 6.66
N LEU A 599 -9.58 1.22 6.71
CA LEU A 599 -9.93 1.91 7.95
C LEU A 599 -10.65 1.00 8.95
N ASP A 600 -11.70 0.29 8.52
CA ASP A 600 -12.46 -0.64 9.36
C ASP A 600 -11.54 -1.74 9.92
N LYS A 601 -10.75 -2.37 9.05
CA LYS A 601 -9.80 -3.42 9.45
C LYS A 601 -8.73 -2.90 10.41
N SER A 602 -8.24 -1.68 10.21
CA SER A 602 -7.24 -1.06 11.09
C SER A 602 -7.82 -0.68 12.45
N LEU A 603 -9.07 -0.19 12.50
CA LEU A 603 -9.78 0.07 13.76
C LEU A 603 -10.05 -1.22 14.55
N ALA A 604 -10.35 -2.32 13.86
CA ALA A 604 -10.49 -3.62 14.49
C ALA A 604 -9.16 -4.13 15.07
N ALA A 605 -8.04 -3.90 14.38
CA ALA A 605 -6.70 -4.30 14.83
C ALA A 605 -6.15 -3.40 15.95
N CYS A 606 -6.44 -2.10 15.90
CA CYS A 606 -6.01 -1.10 16.87
C CYS A 606 -7.20 -0.25 17.33
N PRO A 607 -7.97 -0.71 18.35
CA PRO A 607 -9.13 0.03 18.83
C PRO A 607 -8.76 1.43 19.31
N VAL A 608 -9.40 2.43 18.73
CA VAL A 608 -9.19 3.85 19.07
C VAL A 608 -10.27 4.32 20.04
N ALA A 609 -9.85 4.95 21.13
CA ALA A 609 -10.76 5.67 22.01
C ALA A 609 -10.95 7.11 21.52
N PHE A 610 -12.13 7.40 20.96
CA PHE A 610 -12.49 8.78 20.62
C PHE A 610 -12.82 9.59 21.88
N PRO A 611 -12.38 10.86 21.98
CA PRO A 611 -12.73 11.72 23.10
C PRO A 611 -14.26 11.84 23.24
N ARG A 612 -14.80 11.58 24.45
CA ARG A 612 -16.25 11.58 24.68
C ARG A 612 -16.90 12.97 24.55
N ALA A 613 -16.19 14.02 24.94
CA ALA A 613 -16.67 15.40 24.90
C ALA A 613 -15.51 16.38 24.67
N PRO A 614 -14.93 16.44 23.46
CA PRO A 614 -13.90 17.44 23.14
C PRO A 614 -14.46 18.86 23.30
N ARG A 615 -13.64 19.81 23.73
CA ARG A 615 -13.96 21.24 23.67
C ARG A 615 -13.93 21.66 22.22
N VAL A 616 -14.95 22.40 21.83
CA VAL A 616 -15.23 22.75 20.46
C VAL A 616 -15.11 24.26 20.29
N GLY A 617 -14.26 24.68 19.36
CA GLY A 617 -14.30 26.03 18.81
C GLY A 617 -15.32 26.10 17.67
N PHE A 618 -16.12 27.15 17.63
CA PHE A 618 -17.03 27.43 16.52
C PHE A 618 -16.67 28.76 15.88
N LEU A 619 -16.30 28.73 14.59
CA LEU A 619 -15.86 29.87 13.80
C LEU A 619 -16.89 30.15 12.69
N PRO A 620 -17.83 31.10 12.90
CA PRO A 620 -18.78 31.52 11.89
C PRO A 620 -18.17 32.52 10.90
N GLY A 621 -18.59 32.47 9.64
CA GLY A 621 -18.24 33.51 8.68
C GLY A 621 -18.64 33.23 7.23
N THR A 622 -18.60 34.28 6.42
CA THR A 622 -18.85 34.18 4.98
C THR A 622 -17.67 33.58 4.20
N PHE A 623 -16.42 33.73 4.68
CA PHE A 623 -15.18 33.25 4.06
C PHE A 623 -15.18 33.17 2.52
N ASP A 624 -14.80 34.27 1.86
CA ASP A 624 -14.71 34.28 0.40
C ASP A 624 -13.56 35.16 -0.14
N PRO A 625 -12.44 34.57 -0.58
CA PRO A 625 -12.08 33.15 -0.41
C PRO A 625 -11.69 32.83 1.04
N PHE A 626 -11.59 31.53 1.37
CA PHE A 626 -10.93 31.11 2.61
C PHE A 626 -9.41 31.33 2.49
N THR A 627 -8.91 32.42 3.09
CA THR A 627 -7.48 32.80 3.04
C THR A 627 -6.60 32.08 4.07
N SER A 628 -5.28 32.19 3.90
CA SER A 628 -4.30 31.70 4.88
C SER A 628 -4.46 32.35 6.26
N ALA A 629 -4.91 33.62 6.32
CA ALA A 629 -5.19 34.30 7.58
C ALA A 629 -6.31 33.60 8.37
N HIS A 630 -7.37 33.14 7.70
CA HIS A 630 -8.41 32.34 8.36
C HIS A 630 -7.87 30.97 8.82
N GLY A 631 -6.97 30.35 8.04
CA GLY A 631 -6.27 29.13 8.46
C GLY A 631 -5.46 29.32 9.75
N GLU A 632 -4.74 30.43 9.87
CA GLU A 632 -4.02 30.81 11.09
C GLU A 632 -4.96 31.01 12.28
N MET A 633 -6.14 31.60 12.07
CA MET A 633 -7.16 31.71 13.12
C MET A 633 -7.61 30.33 13.64
N VAL A 634 -7.80 29.37 12.73
CA VAL A 634 -8.15 27.99 13.09
C VAL A 634 -7.00 27.33 13.88
N HIS A 635 -5.75 27.51 13.46
CA HIS A 635 -4.59 27.01 14.22
C HIS A 635 -4.51 27.60 15.63
N LYS A 636 -4.70 28.92 15.77
CA LYS A 636 -4.76 29.59 17.07
C LYS A 636 -5.91 29.05 17.93
N ALA A 637 -7.09 28.84 17.35
CA ALA A 637 -8.23 28.28 18.07
C ALA A 637 -7.97 26.84 18.57
N LEU A 638 -7.27 26.02 17.79
CA LEU A 638 -6.87 24.67 18.18
C LEU A 638 -5.83 24.61 19.31
N ALA A 639 -5.19 25.73 19.67
CA ALA A 639 -4.39 25.80 20.89
C ALA A 639 -5.25 25.78 22.17
N HIS A 640 -6.56 26.03 22.04
CA HIS A 640 -7.50 26.16 23.16
C HIS A 640 -8.67 25.18 23.10
N CYS A 641 -8.91 24.57 21.93
CA CYS A 641 -9.99 23.61 21.69
C CYS A 641 -9.40 22.34 21.06
N GLU A 642 -9.96 21.17 21.36
CA GLU A 642 -9.56 19.93 20.68
C GLU A 642 -10.10 19.85 19.24
N GLU A 643 -11.22 20.50 18.95
CA GLU A 643 -11.83 20.58 17.61
C GLU A 643 -12.29 22.00 17.29
N VAL A 644 -12.22 22.38 16.02
CA VAL A 644 -12.77 23.65 15.50
C VAL A 644 -13.71 23.36 14.35
N PHE A 645 -14.95 23.80 14.44
CA PHE A 645 -15.91 23.81 13.33
C PHE A 645 -15.95 25.19 12.69
N VAL A 646 -15.70 25.23 11.39
CA VAL A 646 -15.82 26.42 10.55
C VAL A 646 -17.17 26.36 9.84
N GLN A 647 -18.02 27.35 10.08
CA GLN A 647 -19.26 27.49 9.33
C GLN A 647 -19.04 28.42 8.14
N VAL A 648 -19.48 27.99 6.96
CA VAL A 648 -19.56 28.80 5.74
C VAL A 648 -21.00 29.27 5.59
N ASP A 649 -21.24 30.56 5.80
CA ASP A 649 -22.60 31.13 5.77
C ASP A 649 -23.18 31.13 4.35
N ASP A 650 -24.50 30.96 4.21
CA ASP A 650 -25.18 30.83 2.91
C ASP A 650 -25.00 32.05 1.99
N PHE A 651 -25.01 33.28 2.53
CA PHE A 651 -24.99 34.48 1.70
C PHE A 651 -24.59 35.78 2.43
N SER A 652 -23.86 36.68 1.77
CA SER A 652 -23.64 38.06 2.22
C SER A 652 -23.70 39.05 1.05
N TRP A 653 -24.77 39.86 0.98
CA TRP A 653 -24.97 40.88 -0.06
C TRP A 653 -23.85 41.93 -0.11
N ARG A 654 -23.19 42.20 1.02
CA ARG A 654 -22.11 43.19 1.12
C ARG A 654 -20.78 42.68 0.56
N LYS A 655 -20.58 41.36 0.52
CA LYS A 655 -19.27 40.74 0.21
C LYS A 655 -19.20 40.14 -1.20
N HIS A 656 -20.26 40.29 -2.02
CA HIS A 656 -20.35 39.72 -3.38
C HIS A 656 -19.91 38.25 -3.46
N ALA A 657 -20.34 37.45 -2.50
CA ALA A 657 -19.77 36.13 -2.29
C ALA A 657 -20.18 35.11 -3.37
N GLN A 658 -19.26 34.20 -3.71
CA GLN A 658 -19.46 33.01 -4.52
C GLN A 658 -20.53 32.07 -3.93
N PRO A 659 -21.11 31.17 -4.75
CA PRO A 659 -22.05 30.16 -4.26
C PRO A 659 -21.47 29.35 -3.10
N ARG A 660 -22.29 29.08 -2.07
CA ARG A 660 -21.86 28.36 -0.86
C ARG A 660 -21.13 27.06 -1.16
N TYR A 661 -21.62 26.25 -2.10
CA TYR A 661 -21.00 24.98 -2.45
C TYR A 661 -19.53 25.13 -2.90
N VAL A 662 -19.21 26.16 -3.69
CA VAL A 662 -17.84 26.43 -4.12
C VAL A 662 -16.99 26.89 -2.93
N ARG A 663 -17.54 27.73 -2.06
CA ARG A 663 -16.85 28.17 -0.83
C ARG A 663 -16.61 27.01 0.14
N ASP A 664 -17.53 26.07 0.27
CA ASP A 664 -17.37 24.84 1.05
C ASP A 664 -16.25 23.95 0.48
N GLU A 665 -16.14 23.83 -0.84
CA GLU A 665 -15.03 23.09 -1.46
C GLU A 665 -13.68 23.76 -1.19
N LEU A 666 -13.59 25.08 -1.36
CA LEU A 666 -12.37 25.84 -1.08
C LEU A 666 -11.99 25.78 0.41
N ALA A 667 -12.97 25.87 1.31
CA ALA A 667 -12.76 25.71 2.74
C ALA A 667 -12.26 24.30 3.06
N TRP A 668 -12.81 23.25 2.44
CA TRP A 668 -12.31 21.88 2.64
C TRP A 668 -10.88 21.70 2.14
N MET A 669 -10.51 22.26 0.99
CA MET A 669 -9.13 22.24 0.50
C MET A 669 -8.15 22.88 1.50
N ALA A 670 -8.58 23.91 2.24
CA ALA A 670 -7.76 24.56 3.25
C ALA A 670 -7.75 23.83 4.61
N LEU A 671 -8.91 23.37 5.08
CA LEU A 671 -9.08 22.82 6.43
C LEU A 671 -8.70 21.34 6.52
N SER A 672 -8.76 20.60 5.41
CA SER A 672 -8.41 19.18 5.34
C SER A 672 -7.01 18.89 5.89
N THR A 673 -6.05 19.79 5.64
CA THR A 673 -4.67 19.67 6.14
C THR A 673 -4.49 19.98 7.63
N ILE A 674 -5.53 20.47 8.32
CA ILE A 674 -5.47 20.88 9.72
C ILE A 674 -6.16 19.81 10.59
N PRO A 675 -5.44 19.12 11.49
CA PRO A 675 -5.96 17.91 12.11
C PRO A 675 -7.26 18.00 12.92
N GLY A 676 -7.50 19.14 13.59
CA GLY A 676 -8.69 19.35 14.42
C GLY A 676 -9.78 20.21 13.76
N ALA A 677 -9.63 20.58 12.49
CA ALA A 677 -10.54 21.51 11.84
C ALA A 677 -11.55 20.81 10.92
N TYR A 678 -12.82 21.20 10.98
CA TYR A 678 -13.89 20.61 10.18
C TYR A 678 -14.84 21.68 9.68
N ILE A 679 -15.49 21.46 8.53
CA ILE A 679 -16.64 22.28 8.17
C ILE A 679 -17.83 21.88 9.06
N PHE A 680 -18.57 22.88 9.52
CA PHE A 680 -19.76 22.68 10.33
C PHE A 680 -20.81 21.89 9.53
N PRO A 681 -21.26 20.71 10.02
CA PRO A 681 -21.98 19.74 9.18
C PRO A 681 -23.49 19.93 9.15
N PHE A 682 -24.03 20.93 9.87
CA PHE A 682 -25.47 21.09 10.04
C PHE A 682 -26.05 22.14 9.08
N ASP A 683 -27.26 21.86 8.63
CA ASP A 683 -28.06 22.72 7.77
C ASP A 683 -29.46 22.87 8.40
N PRO A 684 -30.06 24.08 8.44
CA PRO A 684 -29.49 25.37 8.03
C PRO A 684 -28.28 25.81 8.90
N PRO A 685 -27.41 26.72 8.39
CA PRO A 685 -26.30 27.27 9.18
C PRO A 685 -26.82 28.03 10.40
N VAL A 686 -26.01 28.06 11.46
CA VAL A 686 -26.33 28.73 12.72
C VAL A 686 -26.22 30.24 12.52
N ASN A 687 -27.34 30.93 12.74
CA ASN A 687 -27.34 32.38 12.80
C ASN A 687 -26.92 32.84 14.20
N ILE A 688 -25.68 33.33 14.34
CA ILE A 688 -25.17 33.83 15.62
C ILE A 688 -25.89 35.07 16.15
N ALA A 689 -26.65 35.79 15.31
CA ALA A 689 -27.50 36.89 15.74
C ALA A 689 -28.84 36.42 16.34
N ASN A 690 -29.16 35.13 16.24
CA ASN A 690 -30.40 34.56 16.76
C ASN A 690 -30.12 33.70 18.01
N THR A 691 -30.65 34.14 19.16
CA THR A 691 -30.51 33.46 20.45
C THR A 691 -31.03 32.01 20.42
N GLU A 692 -32.12 31.73 19.72
CA GLU A 692 -32.66 30.36 19.59
C GLU A 692 -31.71 29.46 18.80
N SER A 693 -31.08 30.00 17.75
CA SER A 693 -30.08 29.27 16.95
C SER A 693 -28.79 29.00 17.74
N LEU A 694 -28.39 29.90 18.63
CA LEU A 694 -27.24 29.71 19.52
C LEU A 694 -27.51 28.66 20.61
N LEU A 695 -28.71 28.65 21.20
CA LEU A 695 -29.10 27.60 22.15
C LEU A 695 -29.15 26.22 21.46
N ASP A 696 -29.64 26.19 20.21
CA ASP A 696 -29.67 24.98 19.38
C ASP A 696 -28.26 24.52 18.97
N LEU A 697 -27.28 25.42 18.80
CA LEU A 697 -25.88 25.06 18.51
C LEU A 697 -25.29 24.16 19.59
N GLN A 698 -25.50 24.49 20.87
CA GLN A 698 -25.01 23.67 21.98
C GLN A 698 -25.67 22.28 21.97
N ALA A 699 -26.96 22.20 21.64
CA ALA A 699 -27.68 20.94 21.49
C ALA A 699 -27.17 20.11 20.29
N LYS A 700 -26.98 20.74 19.12
CA LYS A 700 -26.42 20.13 17.89
C LYS A 700 -25.02 19.56 18.12
N LEU A 701 -24.22 20.23 18.94
CA LEU A 701 -22.90 19.75 19.34
C LEU A 701 -22.94 18.76 20.51
N GLY A 702 -24.10 18.27 20.93
CA GLY A 702 -24.21 17.25 21.99
C GLY A 702 -23.80 17.78 23.38
N ARG A 703 -24.00 19.08 23.63
CA ARG A 703 -23.67 19.78 24.88
C ARG A 703 -22.18 19.71 25.28
N ARG A 704 -21.30 19.62 24.27
CA ARG A 704 -19.86 19.76 24.46
C ARG A 704 -19.50 21.19 24.88
N PRO A 705 -18.40 21.40 25.64
CA PRO A 705 -17.89 22.74 25.92
C PRO A 705 -17.64 23.49 24.61
N LEU A 706 -18.18 24.70 24.49
CA LEU A 706 -18.20 25.48 23.25
C LEU A 706 -17.49 26.82 23.47
N HIS A 707 -16.52 27.12 22.62
CA HIS A 707 -15.90 28.43 22.48
C HIS A 707 -16.37 29.06 21.16
N LEU A 708 -16.96 30.25 21.24
CA LEU A 708 -17.31 31.02 20.04
C LEU A 708 -16.10 31.85 19.63
N ILE A 709 -15.58 31.62 18.42
CA ILE A 709 -14.40 32.31 17.90
C ILE A 709 -14.89 33.38 16.94
N VAL A 710 -14.70 34.65 17.28
CA VAL A 710 -15.19 35.77 16.47
C VAL A 710 -14.12 36.84 16.29
N GLY A 711 -14.21 37.59 15.19
CA GLY A 711 -13.39 38.77 14.97
C GLY A 711 -13.79 39.91 15.89
N THR A 712 -12.87 40.85 16.14
CA THR A 712 -13.13 42.06 16.95
C THR A 712 -14.24 42.94 16.35
N ASP A 713 -14.40 42.91 15.03
CA ASP A 713 -15.43 43.62 14.27
C ASP A 713 -16.86 43.10 14.55
N VAL A 714 -16.99 41.92 15.17
CA VAL A 714 -18.28 41.30 15.51
C VAL A 714 -18.78 41.75 16.90
N LEU A 715 -17.89 42.30 17.75
CA LEU A 715 -18.19 42.62 19.15
C LEU A 715 -19.00 43.89 19.38
N GLU A 716 -19.29 44.70 18.35
CA GLU A 716 -20.19 45.87 18.49
C GLU A 716 -21.65 45.50 18.84
N PHE A 717 -22.00 44.20 18.89
CA PHE A 717 -23.30 43.69 19.32
C PHE A 717 -23.24 43.01 20.71
N GLU A 718 -22.94 43.81 21.74
CA GLU A 718 -22.55 43.42 23.11
C GLU A 718 -23.54 42.58 23.98
N THR A 719 -24.70 42.10 23.52
CA THR A 719 -25.80 41.75 24.48
C THR A 719 -26.43 40.35 24.44
N THR A 720 -25.87 39.33 23.76
CA THR A 720 -26.64 38.10 23.47
C THR A 720 -26.00 36.72 23.73
N PHE A 721 -24.90 36.61 24.49
CA PHE A 721 -24.23 35.32 24.74
C PHE A 721 -24.32 34.84 26.21
N PRO A 722 -25.47 34.32 26.69
CA PRO A 722 -25.64 34.03 28.11
C PRO A 722 -24.86 32.82 28.67
N ASP A 723 -24.23 31.96 27.85
CA ASP A 723 -23.59 30.71 28.34
C ASP A 723 -22.37 30.23 27.49
N ALA A 724 -21.72 31.12 26.72
CA ALA A 724 -20.60 30.75 25.85
C ALA A 724 -19.35 31.57 26.13
N THR A 725 -18.21 30.90 26.30
CA THR A 725 -16.90 31.56 26.36
C THR A 725 -16.56 32.11 24.97
N VAL A 726 -16.46 33.42 24.85
CA VAL A 726 -16.07 34.08 23.60
C VAL A 726 -14.54 34.12 23.51
N VAL A 727 -13.98 33.79 22.35
CA VAL A 727 -12.54 33.92 22.10
C VAL A 727 -12.37 34.94 20.98
N VAL A 728 -11.67 36.03 21.27
CA VAL A 728 -11.48 37.14 20.34
C VAL A 728 -10.12 37.01 19.67
N LEU A 729 -10.10 36.93 18.34
CA LEU A 729 -8.86 36.84 17.58
C LEU A 729 -8.63 38.15 16.82
N GLU A 730 -7.57 38.88 17.17
CA GLU A 730 -7.06 39.98 16.37
C GLU A 730 -6.12 39.44 15.27
N THR A 731 -6.36 39.85 14.03
CA THR A 731 -5.55 39.45 12.88
C THR A 731 -4.34 40.35 12.65
N GLU A 732 -4.32 41.57 13.22
CA GLU A 732 -3.21 42.52 13.06
C GLU A 732 -2.04 42.27 14.03
N THR A 733 -2.30 41.60 15.16
CA THR A 733 -1.29 41.22 16.14
C THR A 733 -1.08 39.70 16.10
N ARG A 734 0.16 39.24 16.19
CA ARG A 734 0.46 37.78 16.27
C ARG A 734 -0.10 37.13 17.55
N GLU A 735 -0.76 37.88 18.43
CA GLU A 735 -1.31 37.41 19.70
C GLU A 735 -2.82 37.11 19.58
N ALA A 736 -3.25 35.92 20.02
CA ALA A 736 -4.65 35.64 20.31
C ALA A 736 -4.96 36.10 21.74
N ARG A 737 -6.04 36.86 21.97
CA ARG A 737 -6.48 37.20 23.33
C ARG A 737 -7.79 36.48 23.62
N ILE A 738 -7.74 35.48 24.49
CA ILE A 738 -8.98 34.92 25.05
C ILE A 738 -9.58 35.98 25.96
N VAL A 739 -10.82 36.37 25.67
CA VAL A 739 -11.63 37.22 26.54
C VAL A 739 -12.75 36.35 27.05
N GLU A 740 -12.56 35.66 28.18
CA GLU A 740 -13.67 34.96 28.82
C GLU A 740 -14.74 36.00 29.20
N LEU A 741 -15.86 36.01 28.45
CA LEU A 741 -17.06 36.77 28.76
C LEU A 741 -17.96 36.00 29.72
#